data_AF-A0A1T4R9B1-F1
#
_entry.id   AF-A0A1T4R9B1-F1
#
_cell.length_a   1.000
_cell.length_b   1.000
_cell.length_c   1.000
_cell.angle_alpha   90.00
_cell.angle_beta   90.00
_cell.angle_gamma   90.00
#
_symmetry.space_group_name_H-M   'P 1'
#
loop_
_entity.id
_entity.type
_entity.pdbx_description
1 polymer ?
#
loop_
_entity_poly.entity_id
_entity_poly.type
_entity_poly.pdbx_seq_one_letter_code
_entity_poly.pdbx_strand_id
1 'polypeptide(L)'
;MEGWPRSAARVRRHRGCVHAWLLVCLCIFGIAAPAVVLATPQRLAWALEADARPEQIEASLAKVSKALLDGDSPDAAGITAAQRSHLQIVAGRYPEAVASIEAVVASLADEGETARAQRWMPYLLLAEARAAEDTRFAQAYASAFRKRFARLDDAVALQTHYWLVADPDQAAAQLQSAAAGFSGDGTLPLEAALDLVRQAAFVQAYRAAGEMAPALIREDEVRRFLVDDEVLIPAADGVVLSAHVVRSRRTVDPLPAAMLFTIYTDPARNRNQAMHAAAHGYVGVVVDARGKRRGTGDIEPYEHEGQDAHAAIDWISRQPWNDGRVAMYGGSYSGFAAWAAAKHAHPALKAIAPYVAAIPGLGLPMENNVFLSANYAWPFYVANNRLLDDDTYGQRERWSALTDRWYASGRPYREIDQLDGMPNPWLQRWLAHPTYDEYWQSMVPYGEQYRDITIPVLSITGYYDDGQVSALHYFNEHYRHLPNADHTLLIGPYDHFGAQASSKPGQLRGYALDPSAQFDTQAVTFQWLDHVLKGAARPPLLVDRVNYQLMGADLWGHAPSLDAAAGGYATLHLSPGSDGRYHRLTTSAPGPGRFLTQAVDFGDRASERDGYYPVPILRNALEPGSGLAFASEVFTGPVDVVGSLSGELKVRINKRDVDFTVVLYELMSDGRAMQLSYYVGRASHAHDMTARHLLEPGEWVVLPFERSRMTGRRMEPGSRLVVVVDVLKDAMHQVNHGTGGDVSDESAADAGEPLRIDWHSDSFIRIPMRSPVH
;
A
#
# COMPACT_ATOMS: atom_id res chain seq x y z
N MET A 1 -51.38 -30.84 -20.73
CA MET A 1 -51.78 -29.81 -21.70
C MET A 1 -51.04 -28.55 -21.32
N GLU A 2 -50.15 -27.92 -22.06
CA GLU A 2 -49.41 -28.02 -23.34
C GLU A 2 -48.29 -26.97 -23.13
N GLY A 3 -47.03 -27.06 -23.55
CA GLY A 3 -46.30 -27.97 -24.40
C GLY A 3 -44.79 -27.75 -24.19
N TRP A 4 -44.03 -28.70 -24.70
CA TRP A 4 -42.58 -28.86 -24.61
C TRP A 4 -41.97 -28.40 -25.99
N PRO A 5 -40.67 -28.61 -26.31
CA PRO A 5 -39.49 -27.77 -26.07
C PRO A 5 -38.75 -27.38 -27.39
N ARG A 6 -37.60 -26.66 -27.31
CA ARG A 6 -36.33 -26.86 -28.08
C ARG A 6 -35.47 -25.59 -28.32
N SER A 7 -34.27 -25.60 -27.73
CA SER A 7 -32.91 -25.33 -28.27
C SER A 7 -32.61 -24.21 -29.29
N ALA A 8 -31.61 -23.35 -28.95
CA ALA A 8 -30.37 -23.04 -29.71
C ALA A 8 -29.72 -21.73 -29.15
N ALA A 9 -28.60 -21.76 -28.42
CA ALA A 9 -27.20 -21.70 -28.88
C ALA A 9 -26.62 -20.29 -29.16
N ARG A 10 -25.57 -19.93 -28.37
CA ARG A 10 -24.50 -18.90 -28.56
C ARG A 10 -24.97 -17.42 -28.56
N VAL A 11 -24.36 -16.48 -27.81
CA VAL A 11 -22.93 -16.19 -27.61
C VAL A 11 -22.70 -15.66 -26.19
N ARG A 12 -21.85 -16.34 -25.41
CA ARG A 12 -21.23 -15.79 -24.20
C ARG A 12 -20.23 -14.72 -24.61
N ARG A 13 -20.41 -13.47 -24.18
CA ARG A 13 -19.31 -12.50 -24.13
C ARG A 13 -18.64 -12.65 -22.76
N HIS A 14 -17.40 -13.13 -22.76
CA HIS A 14 -16.49 -13.02 -21.62
C HIS A 14 -16.36 -11.55 -21.24
N ARG A 15 -16.97 -11.15 -20.12
CA ARG A 15 -16.63 -9.94 -19.36
C ARG A 15 -15.87 -10.39 -18.11
N GLY A 16 -14.64 -10.84 -18.32
CA GLY A 16 -13.67 -11.07 -17.26
C GLY A 16 -12.33 -10.57 -17.79
N CYS A 17 -11.81 -9.48 -17.20
CA CYS A 17 -10.44 -8.94 -17.30
C CYS A 17 -10.33 -7.41 -17.06
N VAL A 18 -11.40 -6.66 -16.76
CA VAL A 18 -11.30 -5.17 -16.67
C VAL A 18 -11.24 -4.62 -15.24
N HIS A 19 -11.50 -5.42 -14.20
CA HIS A 19 -11.63 -4.90 -12.83
C HIS A 19 -10.33 -4.75 -12.03
N ALA A 20 -9.16 -5.06 -12.60
CA ALA A 20 -7.86 -4.80 -11.98
C ALA A 20 -7.19 -3.46 -12.42
N TRP A 21 -7.85 -2.67 -13.27
CA TRP A 21 -7.27 -1.47 -13.90
C TRP A 21 -8.10 -0.19 -13.72
N LEU A 22 -9.04 -0.17 -12.77
CA LEU A 22 -9.92 0.99 -12.50
C LEU A 22 -9.58 1.64 -11.16
N LEU A 23 -8.49 2.41 -11.14
CA LEU A 23 -8.18 3.37 -10.06
C LEU A 23 -7.48 4.61 -10.66
N VAL A 24 -8.08 5.22 -11.67
CA VAL A 24 -7.74 6.58 -12.10
C VAL A 24 -9.04 7.32 -12.39
N CYS A 25 -9.69 7.84 -11.35
CA CYS A 25 -10.73 8.86 -11.56
C CYS A 25 -10.92 9.88 -10.43
N LEU A 26 -10.15 9.86 -9.34
CA LEU A 26 -10.31 10.85 -8.26
C LEU A 26 -8.95 11.21 -7.67
N CYS A 27 -8.46 12.42 -7.93
CA CYS A 27 -7.57 13.23 -7.08
C CYS A 27 -7.12 14.50 -7.85
N ILE A 28 -7.92 15.57 -7.84
CA ILE A 28 -7.42 16.94 -8.12
C ILE A 28 -8.26 17.92 -7.30
N PHE A 29 -7.76 18.43 -6.17
CA PHE A 29 -8.13 19.75 -5.65
C PHE A 29 -7.07 20.27 -4.67
N GLY A 30 -6.75 21.56 -4.80
CA GLY A 30 -6.29 22.40 -3.69
C GLY A 30 -4.96 23.14 -3.89
N ILE A 31 -4.98 24.33 -4.47
CA ILE A 31 -4.02 25.41 -4.13
C ILE A 31 -4.80 26.73 -4.03
N ALA A 32 -4.66 27.43 -2.90
CA ALA A 32 -5.18 28.77 -2.70
C ALA A 32 -4.29 29.81 -3.41
N ALA A 33 -4.89 30.70 -4.20
CA ALA A 33 -4.22 31.83 -4.85
C ALA A 33 -4.54 33.16 -4.14
N PRO A 34 -3.61 34.14 -4.12
CA PRO A 34 -3.81 35.44 -3.49
C PRO A 34 -4.73 36.33 -4.32
N ALA A 35 -5.30 37.34 -3.67
CA ALA A 35 -6.29 38.26 -4.24
C ALA A 35 -5.80 38.96 -5.52
N VAL A 36 -6.49 38.72 -6.63
CA VAL A 36 -6.34 39.42 -7.90
C VAL A 36 -7.62 40.21 -8.19
N VAL A 37 -7.42 41.43 -8.71
CA VAL A 37 -8.43 42.36 -9.19
C VAL A 37 -9.45 41.66 -10.10
N LEU A 38 -10.75 41.78 -9.79
CA LEU A 38 -11.85 41.13 -10.51
C LEU A 38 -11.98 41.65 -11.96
N ALA A 39 -11.39 40.92 -12.90
CA ALA A 39 -11.86 40.93 -14.29
C ALA A 39 -13.24 40.26 -14.34
N THR A 40 -14.17 40.80 -15.12
CA THR A 40 -15.48 40.16 -15.37
C THR A 40 -15.27 38.74 -15.91
N PRO A 41 -15.89 37.70 -15.32
CA PRO A 41 -15.71 36.32 -15.77
C PRO A 41 -16.24 36.17 -17.20
N GLN A 42 -15.34 35.82 -18.12
CA GLN A 42 -15.67 35.66 -19.53
C GLN A 42 -16.63 34.47 -19.72
N ARG A 43 -17.71 34.68 -20.45
CA ARG A 43 -18.68 33.64 -20.81
C ARG A 43 -18.75 33.49 -22.33
N LEU A 44 -18.72 32.25 -22.80
CA LEU A 44 -18.73 31.87 -24.21
C LEU A 44 -20.15 31.48 -24.61
N ALA A 45 -20.54 31.73 -25.86
CA ALA A 45 -21.83 31.29 -26.36
C ALA A 45 -21.98 29.77 -26.23
N TRP A 46 -23.06 29.32 -25.60
CA TRP A 46 -23.29 27.91 -25.29
C TRP A 46 -24.76 27.56 -25.50
N ALA A 47 -25.04 26.73 -26.48
CA ALA A 47 -26.38 26.24 -26.76
C ALA A 47 -26.35 24.72 -26.74
N LEU A 48 -26.82 24.15 -25.63
CA LEU A 48 -26.96 22.72 -25.43
C LEU A 48 -28.29 22.42 -24.73
N GLU A 49 -29.05 21.47 -25.26
CA GLU A 49 -30.27 20.96 -24.65
C GLU A 49 -29.94 20.05 -23.45
N ALA A 50 -30.87 19.88 -22.52
CA ALA A 50 -30.64 19.07 -21.31
C ALA A 50 -30.46 17.57 -21.61
N ASP A 51 -31.04 17.10 -22.72
CA ASP A 51 -31.00 15.72 -23.23
C ASP A 51 -30.07 15.56 -24.45
N ALA A 52 -29.13 16.50 -24.64
CA ALA A 52 -28.22 16.49 -25.77
C ALA A 52 -27.44 15.17 -25.86
N ARG A 53 -27.45 14.58 -27.08
CA ARG A 53 -26.68 13.38 -27.41
C ARG A 53 -25.18 13.70 -27.46
N PRO A 54 -24.29 12.70 -27.25
CA PRO A 54 -22.84 12.91 -27.27
C PRO A 54 -22.32 13.68 -28.49
N GLU A 55 -22.85 13.39 -29.68
CA GLU A 55 -22.48 14.08 -30.93
C GLU A 55 -22.81 15.59 -30.91
N GLN A 56 -23.90 15.97 -30.25
CA GLN A 56 -24.29 17.38 -30.11
C GLN A 56 -23.36 18.12 -29.13
N ILE A 57 -22.96 17.45 -28.05
CA ILE A 57 -21.97 17.97 -27.09
C ILE A 57 -20.63 18.19 -27.78
N GLU A 58 -20.14 17.18 -28.51
CA GLU A 58 -18.89 17.26 -29.26
C GLU A 58 -18.91 18.40 -30.30
N ALA A 59 -20.01 18.55 -31.06
CA ALA A 59 -20.17 19.62 -32.04
C ALA A 59 -20.19 21.02 -31.39
N SER A 60 -20.86 21.18 -30.25
CA SER A 60 -20.89 22.44 -29.50
C SER A 60 -19.51 22.79 -28.95
N LEU A 61 -18.80 21.83 -28.35
CA LEU A 61 -17.43 22.02 -27.85
C LEU A 61 -16.44 22.33 -28.98
N ALA A 62 -16.60 21.74 -30.17
CA ALA A 62 -15.79 22.08 -31.34
C ALA A 62 -15.96 23.54 -31.78
N LYS A 63 -17.18 24.09 -31.73
CA LYS A 63 -17.44 25.52 -32.01
C LYS A 63 -16.78 26.42 -30.97
N VAL A 64 -16.96 26.10 -29.69
CA VAL A 64 -16.31 26.82 -28.57
C VAL A 64 -14.80 26.81 -28.73
N SER A 65 -14.23 25.65 -29.07
CA SER A 65 -12.78 25.49 -29.25
C SER A 65 -12.24 26.35 -30.40
N LYS A 66 -12.94 26.39 -31.55
CA LYS A 66 -12.55 27.25 -32.68
C LYS A 66 -12.60 28.74 -32.31
N ALA A 67 -13.67 29.19 -31.66
CA ALA A 67 -13.81 30.57 -31.21
C ALA A 67 -12.68 31.02 -30.28
N LEU A 68 -12.25 30.14 -29.37
CA LEU A 68 -11.11 30.41 -28.47
C LEU A 68 -9.76 30.43 -29.20
N LEU A 69 -9.56 29.56 -30.20
CA LEU A 69 -8.31 29.49 -30.96
C LEU A 69 -8.16 30.62 -31.98
N ASP A 70 -9.25 31.14 -32.53
CA ASP A 70 -9.25 32.17 -33.58
C ASP A 70 -9.16 33.61 -33.05
N GLY A 71 -9.20 33.80 -31.72
CA GLY A 71 -8.90 35.09 -31.10
C GLY A 71 -10.05 36.09 -31.07
N ASP A 72 -11.31 35.66 -31.18
CA ASP A 72 -12.49 36.51 -30.92
C ASP A 72 -12.67 36.87 -29.42
N SER A 73 -11.70 36.51 -28.58
CA SER A 73 -11.66 36.73 -27.14
C SER A 73 -10.44 37.59 -26.76
N PRO A 74 -10.66 38.66 -25.97
CA PRO A 74 -9.59 39.58 -25.55
C PRO A 74 -8.51 38.95 -24.63
N ASP A 75 -8.68 37.71 -24.15
CA ASP A 75 -7.77 37.00 -23.23
C ASP A 75 -7.23 35.67 -23.80
N ALA A 76 -6.97 35.57 -25.11
CA ALA A 76 -6.13 34.49 -25.65
C ALA A 76 -4.73 34.43 -24.95
N ALA A 77 -4.34 35.52 -24.26
CA ALA A 77 -3.24 35.60 -23.31
C ALA A 77 -3.61 34.93 -21.97
N GLY A 78 -3.24 33.66 -21.81
CA GLY A 78 -3.44 32.91 -20.56
C GLY A 78 -3.75 31.43 -20.74
N ILE A 79 -4.15 31.03 -21.96
CA ILE A 79 -4.32 29.62 -22.32
C ILE A 79 -2.95 28.94 -22.37
N THR A 80 -2.72 28.02 -21.45
CA THR A 80 -1.51 27.20 -21.39
C THR A 80 -1.35 26.33 -22.65
N ALA A 81 -0.13 25.89 -22.96
CA ALA A 81 0.11 24.96 -24.07
C ALA A 81 -0.71 23.66 -23.95
N ALA A 82 -0.91 23.17 -22.72
CA ALA A 82 -1.76 22.02 -22.43
C ALA A 82 -3.23 22.28 -22.79
N GLN A 83 -3.81 23.40 -22.33
CA GLN A 83 -5.19 23.77 -22.66
C GLN A 83 -5.35 23.99 -24.18
N ARG A 84 -4.37 24.64 -24.82
CA ARG A 84 -4.35 24.87 -26.27
C ARG A 84 -4.39 23.57 -27.07
N SER A 85 -3.63 22.56 -26.63
CA SER A 85 -3.63 21.26 -27.32
C SER A 85 -4.99 20.56 -27.28
N HIS A 86 -5.69 20.57 -26.13
CA HIS A 86 -7.05 20.01 -26.03
C HIS A 86 -8.03 20.75 -26.93
N LEU A 87 -7.97 22.09 -26.96
CA LEU A 87 -8.78 22.91 -27.86
C LEU A 87 -8.53 22.53 -29.33
N GLN A 88 -7.26 22.37 -29.72
CA GLN A 88 -6.90 22.01 -31.10
C GLN A 88 -7.39 20.61 -31.49
N ILE A 89 -7.33 19.63 -30.59
CA ILE A 89 -7.91 18.29 -30.82
C ILE A 89 -9.41 18.40 -31.06
N VAL A 90 -10.15 19.04 -30.14
CA VAL A 90 -11.60 19.14 -30.22
C VAL A 90 -12.07 19.99 -31.41
N ALA A 91 -11.28 21.00 -31.81
CA ALA A 91 -11.53 21.80 -33.01
C ALA A 91 -11.19 21.09 -34.33
N GLY A 92 -10.48 19.97 -34.30
CA GLY A 92 -10.00 19.24 -35.48
C GLY A 92 -8.74 19.84 -36.12
N ARG A 93 -7.97 20.67 -35.41
CA ARG A 93 -6.70 21.29 -35.85
C ARG A 93 -5.50 20.41 -35.49
N TYR A 94 -5.48 19.19 -36.01
CA TYR A 94 -4.53 18.16 -35.59
C TYR A 94 -3.04 18.48 -35.83
N PRO A 95 -2.62 19.08 -36.96
CA PRO A 95 -1.21 19.49 -37.13
C PRO A 95 -0.74 20.48 -36.05
N GLU A 96 -1.60 21.41 -35.66
CA GLU A 96 -1.30 22.37 -34.58
C GLU A 96 -1.30 21.68 -33.21
N ALA A 97 -2.22 20.73 -32.98
CA ALA A 97 -2.25 19.93 -31.76
C ALA A 97 -0.95 19.16 -31.57
N VAL A 98 -0.39 18.54 -32.63
CA VAL A 98 0.91 17.85 -32.57
C VAL A 98 2.00 18.80 -32.05
N ALA A 99 2.11 20.00 -32.63
CA ALA A 99 3.12 20.98 -32.21
C ALA A 99 2.95 21.42 -30.74
N SER A 100 1.72 21.69 -30.30
CA SER A 100 1.44 22.08 -28.91
C SER A 100 1.74 20.95 -27.92
N ILE A 101 1.38 19.71 -28.25
CA ILE A 101 1.64 18.54 -27.39
C ILE A 101 3.14 18.30 -27.27
N GLU A 102 3.90 18.38 -28.35
CA GLU A 102 5.36 18.25 -28.32
C GLU A 102 6.01 19.31 -27.43
N ALA A 103 5.52 20.54 -27.45
CA ALA A 103 6.00 21.60 -26.56
C ALA A 103 5.71 21.28 -25.07
N VAL A 104 4.53 20.73 -24.76
CA VAL A 104 4.18 20.30 -23.40
C VAL A 104 5.07 19.13 -22.94
N VAL A 105 5.26 18.13 -23.82
CA VAL A 105 6.12 16.97 -23.54
C VAL A 105 7.56 17.38 -23.31
N ALA A 106 8.10 18.29 -24.13
CA ALA A 106 9.45 18.82 -23.96
C ALA A 106 9.61 19.59 -22.63
N SER A 107 8.67 20.47 -22.29
CA SER A 107 8.68 21.21 -21.02
C SER A 107 8.69 20.26 -19.81
N LEU A 108 7.83 19.23 -19.82
CA LEU A 108 7.79 18.25 -18.75
C LEU A 108 9.09 17.42 -18.68
N ALA A 109 9.69 17.09 -19.82
CA ALA A 109 10.97 16.38 -19.83
C ALA A 109 12.11 17.25 -19.24
N ASP A 110 12.15 18.54 -19.57
CA ASP A 110 13.12 19.50 -19.03
C ASP A 110 12.96 19.69 -17.52
N GLU A 111 11.74 19.54 -16.99
CA GLU A 111 11.41 19.53 -15.55
C GLU A 111 11.73 18.19 -14.87
N GLY A 112 12.21 17.17 -15.61
CA GLY A 112 12.44 15.81 -15.09
C GLY A 112 11.16 14.98 -14.91
N GLU A 113 10.01 15.49 -15.34
CA GLU A 113 8.67 14.95 -15.16
C GLU A 113 8.30 13.94 -16.27
N THR A 114 9.22 13.01 -16.55
CA THR A 114 9.11 12.05 -17.65
C THR A 114 7.82 11.22 -17.59
N ALA A 115 7.38 10.83 -16.40
CA ALA A 115 6.14 10.09 -16.21
C ALA A 115 4.89 10.91 -16.57
N ARG A 116 4.87 12.22 -16.27
CA ARG A 116 3.79 13.13 -16.68
C ARG A 116 3.84 13.39 -18.18
N ALA A 117 5.04 13.44 -18.78
CA ALA A 117 5.20 13.59 -20.22
C ALA A 117 4.53 12.43 -20.98
N GLN A 118 4.68 11.18 -20.52
CA GLN A 118 4.06 10.02 -21.19
C GLN A 118 2.52 10.01 -21.18
N ARG A 119 1.87 10.75 -20.27
CA ARG A 119 0.40 10.90 -20.24
C ARG A 119 -0.16 11.54 -21.50
N TRP A 120 0.67 12.24 -22.27
CA TRP A 120 0.29 12.91 -23.50
C TRP A 120 0.33 12.00 -24.74
N MET A 121 0.87 10.78 -24.61
CA MET A 121 1.01 9.84 -25.73
C MET A 121 -0.32 9.53 -26.44
N PRO A 122 -1.46 9.26 -25.75
CA PRO A 122 -2.73 8.98 -26.43
C PRO A 122 -3.19 10.13 -27.33
N TYR A 123 -3.03 11.37 -26.85
CA TYR A 123 -3.39 12.58 -27.58
C TYR A 123 -2.49 12.81 -28.78
N LEU A 124 -1.18 12.59 -28.61
CA LEU A 124 -0.19 12.74 -29.68
C LEU A 124 -0.44 11.72 -30.80
N LEU A 125 -0.72 10.46 -30.45
CA LEU A 125 -1.04 9.42 -31.43
C LEU A 125 -2.34 9.72 -32.19
N LEU A 126 -3.38 10.19 -31.49
CA LEU A 126 -4.61 10.63 -32.15
C LEU A 126 -4.33 11.78 -33.13
N ALA A 127 -3.62 12.81 -32.69
CA ALA A 127 -3.34 14.00 -33.49
C ALA A 127 -2.49 13.68 -34.72
N GLU A 128 -1.41 12.89 -34.57
CA GLU A 128 -0.58 12.45 -35.69
C GLU A 128 -1.38 11.61 -36.70
N ALA A 129 -2.22 10.68 -36.19
CA ALA A 129 -3.03 9.83 -37.05
C ALA A 129 -4.10 10.60 -37.84
N ARG A 130 -4.71 11.63 -37.24
CA ARG A 130 -5.71 12.47 -37.90
C ARG A 130 -5.11 13.54 -38.82
N ALA A 131 -3.87 13.95 -38.58
CA ALA A 131 -3.15 14.88 -39.46
C ALA A 131 -2.69 14.24 -40.78
N ALA A 132 -2.71 12.91 -40.89
CA ALA A 132 -2.33 12.18 -42.10
C ALA A 132 -3.52 12.08 -43.09
N GLU A 133 -3.74 13.13 -43.88
CA GLU A 133 -4.92 13.28 -44.77
C GLU A 133 -5.07 12.15 -45.82
N ASP A 134 -3.97 11.57 -46.31
CA ASP A 134 -3.97 10.57 -47.39
C ASP A 134 -3.92 9.10 -46.91
N THR A 135 -4.04 8.84 -45.61
CA THR A 135 -3.91 7.49 -45.05
C THR A 135 -5.16 7.09 -44.25
N ARG A 136 -5.56 5.81 -44.32
CA ARG A 136 -6.66 5.33 -43.46
C ARG A 136 -6.25 5.51 -41.99
N PHE A 137 -7.16 6.05 -41.17
CA PHE A 137 -6.88 6.38 -39.77
C PHE A 137 -6.17 5.27 -38.99
N ALA A 138 -6.64 4.02 -39.07
CA ALA A 138 -6.00 2.89 -38.38
C ALA A 138 -4.55 2.63 -38.82
N GLN A 139 -4.24 2.82 -40.11
CA GLN A 139 -2.88 2.68 -40.63
C GLN A 139 -2.00 3.86 -40.18
N ALA A 140 -2.55 5.08 -40.18
CA ALA A 140 -1.85 6.27 -39.69
C ALA A 140 -1.54 6.17 -38.19
N TYR A 141 -2.50 5.70 -37.38
CA TYR A 141 -2.32 5.49 -35.94
C TYR A 141 -1.27 4.42 -35.66
N ALA A 142 -1.31 3.27 -36.35
CA ALA A 142 -0.28 2.25 -36.22
C ALA A 142 1.12 2.75 -36.62
N SER A 143 1.20 3.58 -37.66
CA SER A 143 2.46 4.22 -38.09
C SER A 143 3.00 5.19 -37.03
N ALA A 144 2.14 6.07 -36.51
CA ALA A 144 2.48 7.00 -35.42
C ALA A 144 2.96 6.23 -34.17
N PHE A 145 2.22 5.21 -33.75
CA PHE A 145 2.58 4.35 -32.62
C PHE A 145 3.98 3.74 -32.82
N ARG A 146 4.20 3.04 -33.93
CA ARG A 146 5.50 2.38 -34.20
C ARG A 146 6.64 3.40 -34.23
N LYS A 147 6.44 4.56 -34.87
CA LYS A 147 7.44 5.64 -34.94
C LYS A 147 7.82 6.17 -33.56
N ARG A 148 6.83 6.39 -32.69
CA ARG A 148 7.03 6.91 -31.33
C ARG A 148 7.69 5.86 -30.43
N PHE A 149 7.12 4.66 -30.39
CA PHE A 149 7.61 3.58 -29.53
C PHE A 149 8.99 3.06 -29.95
N ALA A 150 9.36 3.11 -31.24
CA ALA A 150 10.71 2.74 -31.68
C ALA A 150 11.83 3.55 -31.02
N ARG A 151 11.54 4.77 -30.52
CA ARG A 151 12.51 5.66 -29.87
C ARG A 151 12.58 5.52 -28.36
N LEU A 152 11.59 4.86 -27.74
CA LEU A 152 11.53 4.66 -26.30
C LEU A 152 12.39 3.45 -25.91
N ASP A 153 13.12 3.58 -24.79
CA ASP A 153 13.67 2.40 -24.12
C ASP A 153 12.55 1.49 -23.58
N ASP A 154 12.94 0.30 -23.12
CA ASP A 154 11.98 -0.74 -22.74
C ASP A 154 11.15 -0.34 -21.51
N ALA A 155 11.76 0.35 -20.53
CA ALA A 155 11.08 0.74 -19.29
C ALA A 155 10.08 1.87 -19.54
N VAL A 156 10.49 2.90 -20.27
CA VAL A 156 9.63 4.03 -20.65
C VAL A 156 8.49 3.54 -21.54
N ALA A 157 8.75 2.60 -22.46
CA ALA A 157 7.70 2.04 -23.31
C ALA A 157 6.62 1.29 -22.50
N LEU A 158 7.02 0.41 -21.58
CA LEU A 158 6.08 -0.29 -20.70
C LEU A 158 5.29 0.70 -19.82
N GLN A 159 5.96 1.71 -19.25
CA GLN A 159 5.28 2.76 -18.50
C GLN A 159 4.28 3.54 -19.37
N THR A 160 4.59 3.73 -20.65
CA THR A 160 3.71 4.43 -21.60
C THR A 160 2.50 3.59 -21.99
N HIS A 161 2.63 2.25 -22.04
CA HIS A 161 1.48 1.35 -22.30
C HIS A 161 0.35 1.56 -21.29
N TYR A 162 0.68 1.82 -20.03
CA TYR A 162 -0.30 2.14 -18.98
C TYR A 162 -1.19 3.33 -19.34
N TRP A 163 -0.60 4.38 -19.92
CA TRP A 163 -1.32 5.60 -20.29
C TRP A 163 -2.19 5.46 -21.52
N LEU A 164 -2.16 4.31 -22.22
CA LEU A 164 -3.01 4.05 -23.39
C LEU A 164 -4.30 3.30 -23.04
N VAL A 165 -4.53 2.99 -21.76
CA VAL A 165 -5.69 2.23 -21.28
C VAL A 165 -6.54 3.11 -20.35
N ALA A 166 -7.83 3.21 -20.63
CA ALA A 166 -8.83 3.86 -19.78
C ALA A 166 -10.23 3.28 -20.05
N ASP A 167 -11.24 3.73 -19.30
CA ASP A 167 -12.66 3.49 -19.61
C ASP A 167 -13.25 4.72 -20.35
N PRO A 168 -13.23 4.73 -21.69
CA PRO A 168 -13.76 5.86 -22.46
C PRO A 168 -15.29 6.00 -22.36
N ASP A 169 -16.01 4.95 -21.98
CA ASP A 169 -17.47 5.01 -21.84
C ASP A 169 -17.85 5.70 -20.53
N GLN A 170 -17.15 5.38 -19.44
CA GLN A 170 -17.29 6.10 -18.17
C GLN A 170 -16.91 7.57 -18.32
N ALA A 171 -15.79 7.87 -18.99
CA ALA A 171 -15.36 9.25 -19.24
C ALA A 171 -16.38 10.03 -20.10
N ALA A 172 -16.97 9.37 -21.10
CA ALA A 172 -18.02 9.99 -21.91
C ALA A 172 -19.29 10.28 -21.10
N ALA A 173 -19.69 9.39 -20.18
CA ALA A 173 -20.81 9.63 -19.28
C ALA A 173 -20.55 10.79 -18.32
N GLN A 174 -19.32 10.91 -17.79
CA GLN A 174 -18.90 12.05 -16.96
C GLN A 174 -18.96 13.37 -17.73
N LEU A 175 -18.43 13.39 -18.97
CA LEU A 175 -18.52 14.56 -19.86
C LEU A 175 -19.98 14.96 -20.11
N GLN A 176 -20.85 13.99 -20.40
CA GLN A 176 -22.27 14.25 -20.62
C GLN A 176 -22.93 14.86 -19.37
N SER A 177 -22.67 14.28 -18.20
CA SER A 177 -23.20 14.80 -16.93
C SER A 177 -22.69 16.21 -16.63
N ALA A 178 -21.41 16.49 -16.90
CA ALA A 178 -20.83 17.81 -16.68
C ALA A 178 -21.40 18.85 -17.66
N ALA A 179 -21.57 18.50 -18.93
CA ALA A 179 -22.13 19.38 -19.95
C ALA A 179 -23.61 19.71 -19.67
N ALA A 180 -24.39 18.73 -19.19
CA ALA A 180 -25.80 18.91 -18.83
C ALA A 180 -26.00 19.93 -17.69
N GLY A 181 -25.00 20.10 -16.82
CA GLY A 181 -25.01 21.10 -15.76
C GLY A 181 -25.05 22.56 -16.25
N PHE A 182 -24.79 22.79 -17.54
CA PHE A 182 -24.81 24.11 -18.18
C PHE A 182 -25.91 24.22 -19.27
N SER A 183 -26.82 23.25 -19.36
CA SER A 183 -27.91 23.29 -20.33
C SER A 183 -28.91 24.40 -19.99
N GLY A 184 -29.26 25.22 -20.98
CA GLY A 184 -30.22 26.32 -20.82
C GLY A 184 -29.64 27.68 -20.41
N ASP A 185 -28.37 27.75 -20.00
CA ASP A 185 -27.72 29.01 -19.56
C ASP A 185 -27.43 29.99 -20.71
N GLY A 186 -27.45 29.52 -21.96
CA GLY A 186 -27.07 30.27 -23.17
C GLY A 186 -25.57 30.63 -23.25
N THR A 187 -24.84 30.42 -22.15
CA THR A 187 -23.45 30.86 -21.99
C THR A 187 -22.67 29.93 -21.05
N LEU A 188 -21.38 29.70 -21.33
CA LEU A 188 -20.49 28.81 -20.59
C LEU A 188 -19.28 29.59 -20.04
N PRO A 189 -18.99 29.56 -18.73
CA PRO A 189 -17.78 30.17 -18.18
C PRO A 189 -16.49 29.59 -18.81
N LEU A 190 -15.46 30.42 -19.00
CA LEU A 190 -14.21 29.98 -19.63
C LEU A 190 -13.58 28.75 -18.94
N GLU A 191 -13.49 28.74 -17.61
CA GLU A 191 -12.94 27.60 -16.87
C GLU A 191 -13.72 26.30 -17.11
N ALA A 192 -15.06 26.38 -17.11
CA ALA A 192 -15.92 25.26 -17.43
C ALA A 192 -15.77 24.81 -18.89
N ALA A 193 -15.60 25.74 -19.82
CA ALA A 193 -15.33 25.44 -21.22
C ALA A 193 -13.99 24.69 -21.40
N LEU A 194 -12.93 25.16 -20.76
CA LEU A 194 -11.62 24.52 -20.81
C LEU A 194 -11.64 23.13 -20.19
N ASP A 195 -12.39 22.93 -19.09
CA ASP A 195 -12.53 21.61 -18.48
C ASP A 195 -13.37 20.64 -19.34
N LEU A 196 -14.51 21.08 -19.88
CA LEU A 196 -15.31 20.27 -20.81
C LEU A 196 -14.53 19.91 -22.07
N VAL A 197 -13.73 20.84 -22.61
CA VAL A 197 -12.84 20.57 -23.76
C VAL A 197 -11.75 19.55 -23.39
N ARG A 198 -11.14 19.66 -22.20
CA ARG A 198 -10.18 18.66 -21.70
C ARG A 198 -10.82 17.26 -21.61
N GLN A 199 -12.03 17.17 -21.06
CA GLN A 199 -12.79 15.91 -20.98
C GLN A 199 -13.15 15.36 -22.37
N ALA A 200 -13.57 16.21 -23.31
CA ALA A 200 -13.86 15.79 -24.69
C ALA A 200 -12.61 15.32 -25.44
N ALA A 201 -11.49 16.01 -25.31
CA ALA A 201 -10.21 15.58 -25.87
C ALA A 201 -9.79 14.21 -25.32
N PHE A 202 -9.97 13.99 -24.01
CA PHE A 202 -9.72 12.70 -23.37
C PHE A 202 -10.59 11.61 -24.00
N VAL A 203 -11.90 11.80 -24.10
CA VAL A 203 -12.81 10.82 -24.70
C VAL A 203 -12.40 10.47 -26.13
N GLN A 204 -12.05 11.47 -26.97
CA GLN A 204 -11.60 11.23 -28.34
C GLN A 204 -10.30 10.42 -28.40
N ALA A 205 -9.30 10.79 -27.60
CA ALA A 205 -7.99 10.13 -27.59
C ALA A 205 -8.09 8.68 -27.09
N TYR A 206 -8.85 8.45 -26.01
CA TYR A 206 -8.94 7.13 -25.39
C TYR A 206 -9.94 6.19 -26.08
N ARG A 207 -10.93 6.69 -26.83
CA ARG A 207 -11.69 5.85 -27.77
C ARG A 207 -10.78 5.28 -28.87
N ALA A 208 -9.95 6.13 -29.47
CA ALA A 208 -8.99 5.68 -30.48
C ALA A 208 -7.95 4.72 -29.90
N ALA A 209 -7.40 5.03 -28.72
CA ALA A 209 -6.45 4.16 -28.04
C ALA A 209 -7.09 2.81 -27.65
N GLY A 210 -8.30 2.79 -27.10
CA GLY A 210 -9.00 1.57 -26.72
C GLY A 210 -9.24 0.61 -27.89
N GLU A 211 -9.44 1.14 -29.10
CA GLU A 211 -9.61 0.34 -30.32
C GLU A 211 -8.26 -0.14 -30.88
N MET A 212 -7.25 0.73 -30.92
CA MET A 212 -5.99 0.49 -31.66
C MET A 212 -4.85 -0.05 -30.80
N ALA A 213 -4.67 0.48 -29.59
CA ALA A 213 -3.49 0.26 -28.76
C ALA A 213 -3.30 -1.20 -28.32
N PRO A 214 -4.33 -1.99 -27.94
CA PRO A 214 -4.11 -3.35 -27.41
C PRO A 214 -3.34 -4.27 -28.37
N ALA A 215 -3.59 -4.18 -29.68
CA ALA A 215 -2.86 -4.97 -30.68
C ALA A 215 -1.43 -4.45 -30.89
N LEU A 216 -1.26 -3.12 -30.91
CA LEU A 216 0.02 -2.46 -31.12
C LEU A 216 0.97 -2.60 -29.92
N ILE A 217 0.43 -2.58 -28.70
CA ILE A 217 1.16 -2.87 -27.46
C ILE A 217 1.72 -4.29 -27.51
N ARG A 218 0.90 -5.29 -27.86
CA ARG A 218 1.39 -6.67 -28.01
C ARG A 218 2.45 -6.80 -29.11
N GLU A 219 2.29 -6.09 -30.22
CA GLU A 219 3.32 -6.04 -31.27
C GLU A 219 4.64 -5.47 -30.74
N ASP A 220 4.59 -4.39 -29.96
CA ASP A 220 5.76 -3.76 -29.35
C ASP A 220 6.41 -4.63 -28.28
N GLU A 221 5.62 -5.29 -27.43
CA GLU A 221 6.12 -6.26 -26.44
C GLU A 221 6.86 -7.41 -27.12
N VAL A 222 6.29 -8.00 -28.18
CA VAL A 222 6.93 -9.09 -28.94
C VAL A 222 8.23 -8.61 -29.60
N ARG A 223 8.27 -7.35 -30.06
CA ARG A 223 9.47 -6.73 -30.63
C ARG A 223 10.57 -6.54 -29.59
N ARG A 224 10.21 -6.24 -28.34
CA ARG A 224 11.17 -5.94 -27.25
C ARG A 224 11.59 -7.16 -26.46
N PHE A 225 10.71 -8.12 -26.27
CA PHE A 225 10.89 -9.18 -25.29
C PHE A 225 10.76 -10.59 -25.89
N LEU A 226 11.50 -11.51 -25.29
CA LEU A 226 11.26 -12.95 -25.36
C LEU A 226 10.50 -13.33 -24.10
N VAL A 227 9.23 -13.69 -24.26
CA VAL A 227 8.36 -14.10 -23.16
C VAL A 227 8.12 -15.60 -23.25
N ASP A 228 8.41 -16.31 -22.16
CA ASP A 228 8.03 -17.70 -21.96
C ASP A 228 7.08 -17.78 -20.76
N ASP A 229 5.79 -17.92 -21.07
CA ASP A 229 4.71 -18.02 -20.08
C ASP A 229 4.39 -19.48 -19.75
N GLU A 230 5.20 -20.45 -20.17
CA GLU A 230 4.91 -21.88 -20.03
C GLU A 230 6.02 -22.65 -19.28
N VAL A 231 6.92 -21.93 -18.59
CA VAL A 231 8.00 -22.52 -17.80
C VAL A 231 7.46 -23.35 -16.64
N LEU A 232 8.05 -24.54 -16.46
CA LEU A 232 7.81 -25.47 -15.36
C LEU A 232 9.14 -25.81 -14.69
N ILE A 233 9.16 -25.74 -13.35
CA ILE A 233 10.35 -25.91 -12.53
C ILE A 233 10.12 -27.10 -11.59
N PRO A 234 10.80 -28.24 -11.78
CA PRO A 234 10.69 -29.36 -10.86
C PRO A 234 11.42 -29.06 -9.54
N ALA A 235 10.75 -29.31 -8.42
CA ALA A 235 11.32 -29.26 -7.08
C ALA A 235 11.75 -30.67 -6.61
N ALA A 236 12.62 -30.73 -5.60
CA ALA A 236 13.22 -31.99 -5.15
C ALA A 236 12.23 -32.97 -4.51
N ASP A 237 11.15 -32.46 -3.92
CA ASP A 237 10.07 -33.24 -3.30
C ASP A 237 9.00 -33.71 -4.30
N GLY A 238 9.21 -33.47 -5.60
CA GLY A 238 8.36 -33.97 -6.67
C GLY A 238 7.24 -33.02 -7.11
N VAL A 239 7.09 -31.85 -6.49
CA VAL A 239 6.19 -30.83 -7.06
C VAL A 239 6.81 -30.12 -8.25
N VAL A 240 5.95 -29.50 -9.05
CA VAL A 240 6.35 -28.63 -10.16
C VAL A 240 5.79 -27.25 -9.89
N LEU A 241 6.66 -26.25 -9.89
CA LEU A 241 6.29 -24.83 -9.85
C LEU A 241 6.11 -24.32 -11.29
N SER A 242 5.28 -23.30 -11.47
CA SER A 242 5.19 -22.62 -12.78
C SER A 242 5.75 -21.22 -12.71
N ALA A 243 6.32 -20.76 -13.83
CA ALA A 243 6.88 -19.43 -13.90
C ALA A 243 6.55 -18.72 -15.22
N HIS A 244 6.63 -17.40 -15.17
CA HIS A 244 6.79 -16.52 -16.32
C HIS A 244 8.27 -16.11 -16.39
N VAL A 245 8.91 -16.27 -17.55
CA VAL A 245 10.29 -15.84 -17.78
C VAL A 245 10.34 -14.86 -18.94
N VAL A 246 10.88 -13.67 -18.70
CA VAL A 246 10.99 -12.62 -19.70
C VAL A 246 12.42 -12.12 -19.83
N ARG A 247 12.90 -12.03 -21.07
CA ARG A 247 14.22 -11.50 -21.42
C ARG A 247 14.08 -10.37 -22.45
N SER A 248 14.91 -9.34 -22.35
CA SER A 248 15.01 -8.34 -23.43
C SER A 248 15.64 -8.98 -24.67
N ARG A 249 15.11 -8.69 -25.86
CA ARG A 249 15.70 -9.06 -27.16
C ARG A 249 16.94 -8.23 -27.48
N ARG A 250 17.20 -7.16 -26.73
CA ARG A 250 18.35 -6.28 -26.92
C ARG A 250 19.64 -6.86 -26.36
N THR A 251 19.55 -7.85 -25.48
CA THR A 251 20.70 -8.46 -24.81
C THR A 251 20.82 -9.93 -25.19
N VAL A 252 22.03 -10.33 -25.58
CA VAL A 252 22.36 -11.73 -25.89
C VAL A 252 23.20 -12.39 -24.80
N ASP A 253 23.86 -11.59 -23.97
CA ASP A 253 24.68 -12.08 -22.85
C ASP A 253 23.81 -12.56 -21.69
N PRO A 254 24.27 -13.54 -20.91
CA PRO A 254 23.62 -13.93 -19.66
C PRO A 254 23.53 -12.74 -18.69
N LEU A 255 22.38 -12.60 -18.03
CA LEU A 255 22.09 -11.49 -17.10
C LEU A 255 21.72 -12.01 -15.71
N PRO A 256 21.87 -11.19 -14.65
CA PRO A 256 21.28 -11.52 -13.36
C PRO A 256 19.76 -11.60 -13.50
N ALA A 257 19.14 -12.49 -12.74
CA ALA A 257 17.69 -12.62 -12.68
C ALA A 257 17.12 -11.79 -11.53
N ALA A 258 15.99 -11.12 -11.78
CA ALA A 258 15.18 -10.51 -10.74
C ALA A 258 13.90 -11.36 -10.61
N MET A 259 13.77 -12.05 -9.47
CA MET A 259 12.73 -13.01 -9.19
C MET A 259 11.68 -12.43 -8.24
N LEU A 260 10.41 -12.49 -8.64
CA LEU A 260 9.27 -12.32 -7.75
C LEU A 260 8.68 -13.71 -7.48
N PHE A 261 8.59 -14.12 -6.22
CA PHE A 261 7.90 -15.35 -5.82
C PHE A 261 6.56 -14.97 -5.21
N THR A 262 5.44 -15.53 -5.68
CA THR A 262 4.12 -15.04 -5.27
C THR A 262 3.02 -16.11 -5.27
N ILE A 263 2.15 -16.06 -4.26
CA ILE A 263 0.87 -16.78 -4.23
C ILE A 263 -0.24 -15.98 -4.92
N TYR A 264 -0.02 -14.69 -5.16
CA TYR A 264 -0.95 -13.82 -5.84
C TYR A 264 -0.89 -14.11 -7.34
N THR A 265 -1.55 -15.18 -7.75
CA THR A 265 -1.43 -15.69 -9.12
C THR A 265 -2.50 -15.11 -10.04
N ASP A 266 -2.09 -14.09 -10.79
CA ASP A 266 -2.82 -13.54 -11.94
C ASP A 266 -1.88 -13.58 -13.16
N PRO A 267 -2.17 -14.36 -14.21
CA PRO A 267 -1.23 -14.56 -15.32
C PRO A 267 -0.84 -13.26 -16.06
N ALA A 268 -1.78 -12.31 -16.19
CA ALA A 268 -1.51 -11.07 -16.90
C ALA A 268 -0.61 -10.13 -16.07
N ARG A 269 -0.93 -9.95 -14.79
CA ARG A 269 -0.12 -9.18 -13.84
C ARG A 269 1.26 -9.79 -13.67
N ASN A 270 1.34 -11.11 -13.47
CA ASN A 270 2.60 -11.80 -13.24
C ASN A 270 3.50 -11.73 -14.48
N ARG A 271 2.95 -11.91 -15.69
CA ARG A 271 3.67 -11.66 -16.95
C ARG A 271 4.18 -10.22 -17.05
N ASN A 272 3.35 -9.23 -16.69
CA ASN A 272 3.74 -7.82 -16.74
C ASN A 272 4.84 -7.48 -15.72
N GLN A 273 4.83 -8.09 -14.53
CA GLN A 273 5.89 -7.95 -13.54
C GLN A 273 7.22 -8.54 -14.04
N ALA A 274 7.19 -9.68 -14.72
CA ALA A 274 8.38 -10.23 -15.37
C ALA A 274 8.90 -9.30 -16.49
N MET A 275 8.02 -8.75 -17.32
CA MET A 275 8.40 -7.77 -18.34
C MET A 275 9.01 -6.49 -17.74
N HIS A 276 8.46 -6.01 -16.62
CA HIS A 276 9.00 -4.84 -15.92
C HIS A 276 10.44 -5.08 -15.48
N ALA A 277 10.74 -6.20 -14.82
CA ALA A 277 12.11 -6.57 -14.49
C ALA A 277 13.03 -6.68 -15.72
N ALA A 278 12.53 -7.25 -16.82
CA ALA A 278 13.29 -7.35 -18.06
C ALA A 278 13.62 -5.99 -18.68
N ALA A 279 12.70 -5.03 -18.58
CA ALA A 279 12.89 -3.67 -19.03
C ALA A 279 13.95 -2.90 -18.22
N HIS A 280 14.20 -3.30 -16.98
CA HIS A 280 15.28 -2.80 -16.11
C HIS A 280 16.60 -3.58 -16.28
N GLY A 281 16.75 -4.36 -17.36
CA GLY A 281 18.00 -5.02 -17.71
C GLY A 281 18.34 -6.23 -16.84
N TYR A 282 17.31 -6.97 -16.41
CA TYR A 282 17.44 -8.27 -15.75
C TYR A 282 16.79 -9.36 -16.61
N VAL A 283 16.97 -10.64 -16.26
CA VAL A 283 15.96 -11.63 -16.64
C VAL A 283 14.83 -11.57 -15.62
N GLY A 284 13.64 -11.18 -16.06
CA GLY A 284 12.48 -11.12 -15.20
C GLY A 284 11.89 -12.51 -15.01
N VAL A 285 11.73 -12.94 -13.76
CA VAL A 285 11.14 -14.24 -13.43
C VAL A 285 10.04 -14.02 -12.40
N VAL A 286 8.82 -14.44 -12.70
CA VAL A 286 7.75 -14.52 -11.69
C VAL A 286 7.38 -15.97 -11.49
N VAL A 287 7.62 -16.47 -10.29
CA VAL A 287 7.32 -17.85 -9.88
C VAL A 287 6.00 -17.85 -9.13
N ASP A 288 5.03 -18.61 -9.64
CA ASP A 288 3.80 -18.88 -8.93
C ASP A 288 4.08 -19.92 -7.83
N ALA A 289 3.59 -19.67 -6.63
CA ALA A 289 3.70 -20.61 -5.52
C ALA A 289 3.13 -22.00 -5.87
N ARG A 290 3.54 -23.02 -5.13
CA ARG A 290 3.06 -24.40 -5.26
C ARG A 290 1.54 -24.48 -5.32
N GLY A 291 1.03 -25.40 -6.14
CA GLY A 291 -0.42 -25.58 -6.39
C GLY A 291 -1.07 -24.48 -7.24
N LYS A 292 -0.39 -23.36 -7.52
CA LYS A 292 -0.92 -22.25 -8.33
C LYS A 292 -0.65 -22.41 -9.82
N ARG A 293 -1.45 -21.72 -10.64
CA ARG A 293 -1.43 -21.73 -12.12
C ARG A 293 -1.25 -23.13 -12.71
N ARG A 294 -0.07 -23.43 -13.28
CA ARG A 294 0.26 -24.70 -13.93
C ARG A 294 1.03 -25.65 -12.99
N GLY A 295 1.32 -25.21 -11.76
CA GLY A 295 2.01 -25.99 -10.75
C GLY A 295 1.16 -27.08 -10.10
N THR A 296 1.84 -28.02 -9.44
CA THR A 296 1.26 -29.16 -8.72
C THR A 296 1.43 -29.01 -7.20
N GLY A 297 0.88 -29.94 -6.43
CA GLY A 297 0.87 -29.89 -4.97
C GLY A 297 -0.32 -29.10 -4.42
N ASP A 298 -0.46 -29.13 -3.10
CA ASP A 298 -1.50 -28.40 -2.37
C ASP A 298 -1.06 -26.96 -2.10
N ILE A 299 -2.03 -26.04 -2.06
CA ILE A 299 -1.77 -24.63 -1.76
C ILE A 299 -1.76 -24.51 -0.25
N GLU A 300 -0.57 -24.44 0.36
CA GLU A 300 -0.40 -24.30 1.80
C GLU A 300 0.35 -22.99 2.12
N PRO A 301 -0.38 -21.86 2.30
CA PRO A 301 0.26 -20.55 2.45
C PRO A 301 1.26 -20.54 3.62
N TYR A 302 2.49 -20.10 3.34
CA TYR A 302 3.62 -19.92 4.25
C TYR A 302 4.46 -21.17 4.58
N GLU A 303 3.97 -22.38 4.31
CA GLU A 303 4.60 -23.60 4.83
C GLU A 303 5.77 -24.13 3.97
N HIS A 304 5.82 -23.79 2.67
CA HIS A 304 6.75 -24.41 1.71
C HIS A 304 7.59 -23.42 0.89
N GLU A 305 7.32 -22.12 1.00
CA GLU A 305 7.84 -21.10 0.09
C GLU A 305 9.35 -20.96 0.18
N GLY A 306 9.95 -21.18 1.35
CA GLY A 306 11.41 -21.17 1.49
C GLY A 306 12.09 -22.25 0.64
N GLN A 307 11.56 -23.47 0.67
CA GLN A 307 12.08 -24.61 -0.09
C GLN A 307 11.78 -24.46 -1.58
N ASP A 308 10.58 -23.99 -1.92
CA ASP A 308 10.16 -23.77 -3.30
C ASP A 308 10.93 -22.63 -3.97
N ALA A 309 11.15 -21.52 -3.27
CA ALA A 309 11.99 -20.44 -3.74
C ALA A 309 13.44 -20.90 -3.91
N HIS A 310 13.97 -21.72 -2.99
CA HIS A 310 15.31 -22.30 -3.14
C HIS A 310 15.42 -23.15 -4.43
N ALA A 311 14.43 -24.02 -4.69
CA ALA A 311 14.40 -24.82 -5.92
C ALA A 311 14.30 -23.96 -7.19
N ALA A 312 13.49 -22.89 -7.15
CA ALA A 312 13.41 -21.94 -8.25
C ALA A 312 14.74 -21.21 -8.49
N ILE A 313 15.42 -20.74 -7.44
CA ILE A 313 16.72 -20.07 -7.54
C ILE A 313 17.77 -21.03 -8.13
N ASP A 314 17.81 -22.29 -7.67
CA ASP A 314 18.72 -23.31 -8.22
C ASP A 314 18.48 -23.52 -9.72
N TRP A 315 17.22 -23.69 -10.12
CA TRP A 315 16.85 -23.85 -11.53
C TRP A 315 17.25 -22.63 -12.36
N ILE A 316 16.93 -21.41 -11.90
CA ILE A 316 17.27 -20.15 -12.58
C ILE A 316 18.78 -20.04 -12.78
N SER A 317 19.57 -20.32 -11.74
CA SER A 317 21.03 -20.16 -11.75
C SER A 317 21.76 -21.06 -12.76
N ARG A 318 21.10 -22.12 -13.23
CA ARG A 318 21.63 -23.08 -14.21
C ARG A 318 21.19 -22.79 -15.65
N GLN A 319 20.34 -21.78 -15.85
CA GLN A 319 19.85 -21.45 -17.18
C GLN A 319 20.93 -20.73 -18.01
N PRO A 320 21.04 -21.01 -19.33
CA PRO A 320 22.08 -20.40 -20.18
C PRO A 320 21.95 -18.88 -20.34
N TRP A 321 20.80 -18.32 -19.97
CA TRP A 321 20.53 -16.89 -20.00
C TRP A 321 20.80 -16.19 -18.66
N ASN A 322 21.15 -16.92 -17.61
CA ASN A 322 21.49 -16.36 -16.30
C ASN A 322 23.00 -16.38 -16.06
N ASP A 323 23.53 -15.34 -15.43
CA ASP A 323 24.96 -15.23 -15.10
C ASP A 323 25.33 -15.85 -13.73
N GLY A 324 24.43 -16.67 -13.17
CA GLY A 324 24.56 -17.32 -11.87
C GLY A 324 24.08 -16.48 -10.69
N ARG A 325 23.56 -15.26 -10.92
CA ARG A 325 23.07 -14.37 -9.87
C ARG A 325 21.55 -14.19 -9.94
N VAL A 326 20.91 -14.26 -8.78
CA VAL A 326 19.47 -14.03 -8.59
C VAL A 326 19.28 -13.03 -7.46
N ALA A 327 18.41 -12.06 -7.65
CA ALA A 327 17.87 -11.23 -6.58
C ALA A 327 16.36 -11.44 -6.47
N MET A 328 15.83 -11.32 -5.25
CA MET A 328 14.38 -11.33 -5.02
C MET A 328 13.87 -9.96 -4.63
N TYR A 329 12.64 -9.65 -5.02
CA TYR A 329 11.97 -8.41 -4.64
C TYR A 329 10.46 -8.65 -4.55
N GLY A 330 9.73 -7.70 -3.96
CA GLY A 330 8.27 -7.74 -3.92
C GLY A 330 7.72 -7.53 -2.52
N GLY A 331 6.41 -7.31 -2.46
CA GLY A 331 5.74 -6.90 -1.23
C GLY A 331 4.87 -7.95 -0.57
N SER A 332 4.54 -7.72 0.71
CA SER A 332 3.59 -8.50 1.49
C SER A 332 4.01 -9.98 1.55
N TYR A 333 3.21 -10.90 1.02
CA TYR A 333 3.57 -12.31 0.89
C TYR A 333 4.85 -12.54 0.06
N SER A 334 5.07 -11.78 -1.03
CA SER A 334 6.32 -11.92 -1.80
C SER A 334 7.54 -11.42 -1.03
N GLY A 335 7.35 -10.44 -0.15
CA GLY A 335 8.37 -9.99 0.79
C GLY A 335 8.69 -11.05 1.85
N PHE A 336 7.67 -11.74 2.38
CA PHE A 336 7.83 -12.94 3.20
C PHE A 336 8.63 -14.01 2.46
N ALA A 337 8.26 -14.34 1.22
CA ALA A 337 8.91 -15.40 0.45
C ALA A 337 10.40 -15.11 0.21
N ALA A 338 10.81 -13.85 0.09
CA ALA A 338 12.21 -13.46 0.01
C ALA A 338 12.99 -13.77 1.30
N TRP A 339 12.40 -13.51 2.47
CA TRP A 339 13.00 -13.89 3.76
C TRP A 339 13.01 -15.41 3.97
N ALA A 340 11.92 -16.09 3.61
CA ALA A 340 11.85 -17.56 3.63
C ALA A 340 12.95 -18.18 2.75
N ALA A 341 13.21 -17.64 1.56
CA ALA A 341 14.30 -18.07 0.69
C ALA A 341 15.68 -17.80 1.31
N ALA A 342 15.88 -16.63 1.93
CA ALA A 342 17.14 -16.25 2.56
C ALA A 342 17.53 -17.19 3.70
N LYS A 343 16.55 -17.76 4.43
CA LYS A 343 16.76 -18.80 5.44
C LYS A 343 17.58 -19.99 4.94
N HIS A 344 17.47 -20.33 3.65
CA HIS A 344 18.15 -21.48 3.05
C HIS A 344 19.49 -21.15 2.39
N ALA A 345 19.95 -19.90 2.44
CA ALA A 345 21.28 -19.44 2.02
C ALA A 345 21.76 -19.98 0.64
N HIS A 346 20.88 -20.00 -0.37
CA HIS A 346 21.26 -20.48 -1.71
C HIS A 346 22.39 -19.60 -2.29
N PRO A 347 23.51 -20.16 -2.79
CA PRO A 347 24.68 -19.38 -3.19
C PRO A 347 24.42 -18.42 -4.38
N ALA A 348 23.44 -18.71 -5.23
CA ALA A 348 23.02 -17.81 -6.31
C ALA A 348 22.14 -16.63 -5.85
N LEU A 349 21.55 -16.68 -4.65
CA LEU A 349 20.79 -15.55 -4.11
C LEU A 349 21.78 -14.47 -3.66
N LYS A 350 21.73 -13.30 -4.28
CA LYS A 350 22.70 -12.22 -4.08
C LYS A 350 22.13 -10.99 -3.38
N ALA A 351 20.82 -10.81 -3.38
CA ALA A 351 20.16 -9.68 -2.71
C ALA A 351 18.66 -9.95 -2.53
N ILE A 352 18.05 -9.36 -1.51
CA ILE A 352 16.59 -9.30 -1.37
C ILE A 352 16.09 -7.87 -1.13
N ALA A 353 15.00 -7.48 -1.79
CA ALA A 353 14.33 -6.19 -1.61
C ALA A 353 12.85 -6.37 -1.19
N PRO A 354 12.58 -6.82 0.05
CA PRO A 354 11.22 -7.02 0.56
C PRO A 354 10.50 -5.70 0.86
N TYR A 355 9.25 -5.57 0.41
CA TYR A 355 8.36 -4.45 0.76
C TYR A 355 7.28 -4.91 1.73
N VAL A 356 6.92 -4.13 2.73
CA VAL A 356 5.78 -4.39 3.64
C VAL A 356 5.65 -5.86 4.05
N ALA A 357 6.79 -6.51 4.30
CA ALA A 357 6.89 -7.96 4.31
C ALA A 357 6.18 -8.53 5.53
N ALA A 358 5.38 -9.57 5.33
CA ALA A 358 4.75 -10.28 6.44
C ALA A 358 5.77 -11.17 7.18
N ILE A 359 5.57 -11.31 8.49
CA ILE A 359 6.05 -12.47 9.25
C ILE A 359 4.82 -13.26 9.71
N PRO A 360 4.64 -14.50 9.21
CA PRO A 360 3.64 -15.41 9.72
C PRO A 360 3.78 -15.56 11.25
N GLY A 361 2.71 -15.28 12.00
CA GLY A 361 2.70 -15.40 13.46
C GLY A 361 3.29 -14.24 14.28
N LEU A 362 3.95 -13.24 13.65
CA LEU A 362 4.45 -12.00 14.31
C LEU A 362 3.94 -10.70 13.67
N GLY A 363 3.00 -10.78 12.74
CA GLY A 363 2.31 -9.62 12.21
C GLY A 363 0.97 -9.99 11.59
N LEU A 364 0.95 -11.03 10.75
CA LEU A 364 -0.28 -11.56 10.14
C LEU A 364 -0.22 -13.09 10.17
N PRO A 365 -1.30 -13.80 10.52
CA PRO A 365 -2.62 -13.31 10.96
C PRO A 365 -2.67 -12.94 12.46
N MET A 366 -1.52 -12.94 13.14
CA MET A 366 -1.41 -12.74 14.59
C MET A 366 -0.34 -11.67 14.87
N GLU A 367 -0.70 -10.65 15.64
CA GLU A 367 0.19 -9.58 16.09
C GLU A 367 0.32 -9.65 17.61
N ASN A 368 1.54 -9.73 18.15
CA ASN A 368 1.80 -9.78 19.59
C ASN A 368 0.88 -10.78 20.34
N ASN A 369 0.71 -11.96 19.74
CA ASN A 369 -0.12 -13.07 20.21
C ASN A 369 -1.65 -12.78 20.25
N VAL A 370 -2.12 -11.80 19.48
CA VAL A 370 -3.54 -11.49 19.26
C VAL A 370 -3.90 -11.75 17.80
N PHE A 371 -4.89 -12.62 17.55
CA PHE A 371 -5.37 -12.89 16.19
C PHE A 371 -6.22 -11.74 15.63
N LEU A 372 -5.99 -11.43 14.35
CA LEU A 372 -6.61 -10.32 13.63
C LEU A 372 -7.69 -10.83 12.66
N SER A 373 -8.91 -10.31 12.77
CA SER A 373 -10.01 -10.60 11.84
C SER A 373 -9.80 -10.03 10.45
N ALA A 374 -8.94 -9.01 10.31
CA ALA A 374 -8.58 -8.42 9.01
C ALA A 374 -8.03 -9.45 8.02
N ASN A 375 -7.40 -10.53 8.51
CA ASN A 375 -6.83 -11.59 7.67
C ASN A 375 -7.81 -12.73 7.37
N TYR A 376 -9.02 -12.73 7.92
CA TYR A 376 -9.98 -13.82 7.77
C TYR A 376 -10.30 -14.14 6.29
N ALA A 377 -10.46 -13.11 5.46
CA ALA A 377 -10.83 -13.27 4.06
C ALA A 377 -9.66 -13.68 3.15
N TRP A 378 -8.41 -13.51 3.61
CA TRP A 378 -7.22 -13.68 2.78
C TRP A 378 -6.97 -15.13 2.32
N PRO A 379 -7.17 -16.18 3.13
CA PRO A 379 -7.04 -17.55 2.66
C PRO A 379 -7.97 -17.89 1.50
N PHE A 380 -9.20 -17.38 1.50
CA PHE A 380 -10.12 -17.59 0.38
C PHE A 380 -9.59 -16.95 -0.91
N TYR A 381 -8.99 -15.76 -0.80
CA TYR A 381 -8.39 -15.05 -1.93
C TYR A 381 -7.30 -15.87 -2.63
N VAL A 382 -6.47 -16.56 -1.85
CA VAL A 382 -5.23 -17.17 -2.35
C VAL A 382 -5.28 -18.69 -2.48
N ALA A 383 -6.20 -19.39 -1.80
CA ALA A 383 -6.22 -20.85 -1.72
C ALA A 383 -7.49 -21.52 -2.25
N ASN A 384 -8.57 -20.78 -2.57
CA ASN A 384 -9.80 -21.38 -3.11
C ASN A 384 -9.62 -22.05 -4.48
N ASN A 385 -8.69 -21.54 -5.29
CA ASN A 385 -8.41 -22.06 -6.61
C ASN A 385 -6.95 -21.80 -7.02
N ARG A 386 -6.56 -22.24 -8.23
CA ARG A 386 -5.18 -22.12 -8.73
C ARG A 386 -4.78 -20.70 -9.12
N LEU A 387 -5.72 -19.76 -9.19
CA LEU A 387 -5.54 -18.33 -9.42
C LEU A 387 -6.03 -17.53 -8.20
N LEU A 388 -6.24 -16.23 -8.33
CA LEU A 388 -6.91 -15.42 -7.31
C LEU A 388 -8.43 -15.58 -7.36
N ASP A 389 -9.08 -15.58 -6.20
CA ASP A 389 -10.54 -15.55 -6.05
C ASP A 389 -11.04 -14.14 -5.69
N ASP A 390 -10.99 -13.23 -6.67
CA ASP A 390 -11.45 -11.85 -6.51
C ASP A 390 -12.96 -11.76 -6.22
N ASP A 391 -13.75 -12.72 -6.72
CA ASP A 391 -15.21 -12.75 -6.51
C ASP A 391 -15.56 -13.02 -5.05
N THR A 392 -14.83 -13.91 -4.38
CA THR A 392 -15.01 -14.15 -2.94
C THR A 392 -14.39 -13.02 -2.13
N TYR A 393 -13.13 -12.68 -2.38
CA TYR A 393 -12.40 -11.67 -1.61
C TYR A 393 -13.06 -10.27 -1.70
N GLY A 394 -13.65 -9.94 -2.85
CA GLY A 394 -14.34 -8.68 -3.11
C GLY A 394 -15.67 -8.47 -2.38
N GLN A 395 -16.19 -9.47 -1.64
CA GLN A 395 -17.46 -9.39 -0.89
C GLN A 395 -17.33 -8.55 0.40
N ARG A 396 -16.99 -7.26 0.27
CA ARG A 396 -16.70 -6.36 1.41
C ARG A 396 -17.81 -6.31 2.46
N GLU A 397 -19.07 -6.28 2.02
CA GLU A 397 -20.23 -6.29 2.93
C GLU A 397 -20.32 -7.58 3.74
N ARG A 398 -20.02 -8.73 3.14
CA ARG A 398 -19.99 -10.02 3.85
C ARG A 398 -18.93 -10.01 4.95
N TRP A 399 -17.73 -9.54 4.64
CA TRP A 399 -16.60 -9.52 5.57
C TRP A 399 -16.81 -8.53 6.71
N SER A 400 -17.25 -7.31 6.41
CA SER A 400 -17.58 -6.30 7.44
C SER A 400 -18.71 -6.79 8.33
N ALA A 401 -19.78 -7.36 7.76
CA ALA A 401 -20.88 -7.85 8.56
C ALA A 401 -20.53 -9.13 9.35
N LEU A 402 -19.53 -9.92 8.93
CA LEU A 402 -19.12 -11.13 9.62
C LEU A 402 -18.49 -10.82 10.97
N THR A 403 -17.55 -9.86 11.01
CA THR A 403 -16.89 -9.44 12.25
C THR A 403 -17.90 -8.88 13.24
N ASP A 404 -18.84 -8.06 12.77
CA ASP A 404 -19.88 -7.46 13.62
C ASP A 404 -20.83 -8.54 14.17
N ARG A 405 -21.26 -9.48 13.31
CA ARG A 405 -22.10 -10.62 13.74
C ARG A 405 -21.38 -11.52 14.73
N TRP A 406 -20.09 -11.79 14.50
CA TRP A 406 -19.28 -12.59 15.41
C TRP A 406 -19.17 -11.90 16.77
N TYR A 407 -18.78 -10.63 16.78
CA TYR A 407 -18.66 -9.85 18.00
C TYR A 407 -19.97 -9.81 18.79
N ALA A 408 -21.07 -9.43 18.14
CA ALA A 408 -22.40 -9.35 18.76
C ALA A 408 -22.91 -10.70 19.27
N SER A 409 -22.51 -11.82 18.64
CA SER A 409 -22.91 -13.16 19.07
C SER A 409 -22.27 -13.62 20.37
N GLY A 410 -21.10 -13.07 20.74
CA GLY A 410 -20.32 -13.51 21.88
C GLY A 410 -19.77 -14.94 21.77
N ARG A 411 -19.78 -15.54 20.57
CA ARG A 411 -19.25 -16.90 20.32
C ARG A 411 -17.72 -16.92 20.31
N PRO A 412 -17.09 -18.08 20.57
CA PRO A 412 -15.65 -18.25 20.42
C PRO A 412 -15.14 -17.79 19.05
N TYR A 413 -13.94 -17.23 19.01
CA TYR A 413 -13.31 -16.79 17.75
C TYR A 413 -13.12 -17.95 16.78
N ARG A 414 -12.83 -19.16 17.30
CA ARG A 414 -12.72 -20.38 16.49
C ARG A 414 -13.98 -20.72 15.70
N GLU A 415 -15.15 -20.22 16.12
CA GLU A 415 -16.44 -20.50 15.47
C GLU A 415 -16.85 -19.43 14.44
N ILE A 416 -16.00 -18.45 14.14
CA ILE A 416 -16.32 -17.37 13.19
C ILE A 416 -16.65 -17.91 11.78
N ASP A 417 -16.02 -18.99 11.35
CA ASP A 417 -16.29 -19.63 10.05
C ASP A 417 -17.66 -20.32 9.98
N GLN A 418 -18.21 -20.74 11.13
CA GLN A 418 -19.58 -21.25 11.22
C GLN A 418 -20.62 -20.13 11.05
N LEU A 419 -20.30 -18.89 11.46
CA LEU A 419 -21.14 -17.71 11.24
C LEU A 419 -21.03 -17.18 9.80
N ASP A 420 -19.89 -17.40 9.17
CA ASP A 420 -19.70 -17.16 7.75
C ASP A 420 -20.45 -18.18 6.89
N GLY A 421 -20.56 -19.42 7.38
CA GLY A 421 -21.17 -20.54 6.67
C GLY A 421 -20.25 -21.21 5.65
N MET A 422 -18.97 -20.82 5.63
CA MET A 422 -17.93 -21.39 4.78
C MET A 422 -16.73 -21.81 5.65
N PRO A 423 -16.32 -23.09 5.65
CA PRO A 423 -15.16 -23.53 6.41
C PRO A 423 -13.89 -22.77 6.02
N ASN A 424 -13.11 -22.35 7.01
CA ASN A 424 -11.81 -21.71 6.80
C ASN A 424 -10.69 -22.59 7.38
N PRO A 425 -10.24 -23.64 6.67
CA PRO A 425 -9.26 -24.59 7.20
C PRO A 425 -7.91 -23.92 7.56
N TRP A 426 -7.56 -22.84 6.87
CA TRP A 426 -6.33 -22.07 7.15
C TRP A 426 -6.43 -21.33 8.47
N LEU A 427 -7.55 -20.65 8.73
CA LEU A 427 -7.79 -20.07 10.04
C LEU A 427 -7.72 -21.14 11.13
N GLN A 428 -8.39 -22.28 10.95
CA GLN A 428 -8.39 -23.35 11.96
C GLN A 428 -6.98 -23.90 12.22
N ARG A 429 -6.17 -24.05 11.17
CA ARG A 429 -4.76 -24.46 11.28
C ARG A 429 -3.95 -23.42 12.07
N TRP A 430 -4.11 -22.13 11.76
CA TRP A 430 -3.39 -21.06 12.46
C TRP A 430 -3.83 -20.89 13.92
N LEU A 431 -5.12 -21.04 14.22
CA LEU A 431 -5.65 -21.01 15.59
C LEU A 431 -5.20 -22.20 16.45
N ALA A 432 -4.59 -23.24 15.86
CA ALA A 432 -3.93 -24.30 16.61
C ALA A 432 -2.55 -23.86 17.14
N HIS A 433 -2.04 -22.71 16.70
CA HIS A 433 -0.73 -22.15 17.05
C HIS A 433 -0.87 -20.73 17.64
N PRO A 434 -1.50 -20.57 18.83
CA PRO A 434 -1.72 -19.25 19.45
C PRO A 434 -0.45 -18.60 20.03
N THR A 435 0.66 -19.33 19.98
CA THR A 435 1.98 -18.90 20.45
C THR A 435 2.90 -18.79 19.24
N TYR A 436 3.94 -17.95 19.29
CA TYR A 436 4.96 -17.93 18.22
C TYR A 436 5.89 -19.14 18.35
N ASP A 437 5.35 -20.32 18.08
CA ASP A 437 5.97 -21.63 18.27
C ASP A 437 6.77 -22.10 17.04
N GLU A 438 7.24 -23.36 17.07
CA GLU A 438 8.06 -23.95 16.00
C GLU A 438 7.34 -23.95 14.63
N TYR A 439 6.02 -24.03 14.60
CA TYR A 439 5.25 -23.99 13.35
C TYR A 439 5.53 -22.68 12.61
N TRP A 440 5.38 -21.54 13.28
CA TRP A 440 5.66 -20.23 12.67
C TRP A 440 7.15 -19.98 12.45
N GLN A 441 8.00 -20.35 13.42
CA GLN A 441 9.46 -20.17 13.34
C GLN A 441 10.09 -20.99 12.20
N SER A 442 9.44 -22.07 11.76
CA SER A 442 9.92 -22.89 10.66
C SER A 442 9.85 -22.17 9.29
N MET A 443 9.01 -21.14 9.14
CA MET A 443 8.70 -20.51 7.84
C MET A 443 9.68 -19.40 7.44
N VAL A 444 10.35 -18.77 8.41
CA VAL A 444 11.25 -17.62 8.22
C VAL A 444 12.54 -17.80 9.04
N PRO A 445 13.61 -17.01 8.81
CA PRO A 445 14.77 -17.04 9.70
C PRO A 445 14.38 -16.76 11.14
N TYR A 446 14.95 -17.50 12.08
CA TYR A 446 14.68 -17.34 13.51
C TYR A 446 15.96 -17.46 14.34
N GLY A 447 16.13 -16.55 15.30
CA GLY A 447 17.29 -16.48 16.18
C GLY A 447 18.62 -16.44 15.41
N GLU A 448 19.53 -17.35 15.74
CA GLU A 448 20.87 -17.33 15.14
C GLU A 448 20.89 -17.55 13.62
N GLN A 449 19.81 -18.03 12.99
CA GLN A 449 19.72 -18.17 11.53
C GLN A 449 19.85 -16.82 10.81
N TYR A 450 19.51 -15.69 11.47
CA TYR A 450 19.73 -14.36 10.91
C TYR A 450 21.20 -14.06 10.62
N ARG A 451 22.14 -14.70 11.34
CA ARG A 451 23.59 -14.47 11.17
C ARG A 451 24.12 -14.98 9.82
N ASP A 452 23.41 -15.92 9.20
CA ASP A 452 23.80 -16.58 7.96
C ASP A 452 23.34 -15.77 6.72
N ILE A 453 22.55 -14.71 6.92
CA ILE A 453 22.01 -13.87 5.85
C ILE A 453 23.03 -12.76 5.54
N THR A 454 24.12 -13.11 4.86
CA THR A 454 25.21 -12.16 4.58
C THR A 454 25.04 -11.38 3.28
N ILE A 455 23.86 -11.44 2.65
CA ILE A 455 23.55 -10.74 1.40
C ILE A 455 22.96 -9.34 1.68
N PRO A 456 23.10 -8.37 0.76
CA PRO A 456 22.41 -7.09 0.86
C PRO A 456 20.88 -7.23 0.95
N VAL A 457 20.27 -6.46 1.85
CA VAL A 457 18.82 -6.41 2.09
C VAL A 457 18.32 -4.96 2.00
N LEU A 458 17.25 -4.72 1.23
CA LEU A 458 16.52 -3.45 1.21
C LEU A 458 15.07 -3.67 1.67
N SER A 459 14.75 -3.24 2.90
CA SER A 459 13.37 -3.25 3.41
C SER A 459 12.67 -1.92 3.14
N ILE A 460 11.47 -1.98 2.57
CA ILE A 460 10.63 -0.80 2.31
C ILE A 460 9.28 -0.96 3.02
N THR A 461 8.88 -0.04 3.89
CA THR A 461 7.58 -0.11 4.60
C THR A 461 7.03 1.31 4.87
N GLY A 462 5.92 1.42 5.60
CA GLY A 462 5.29 2.70 5.92
C GLY A 462 4.90 2.83 7.39
N TYR A 463 4.74 4.06 7.88
CA TYR A 463 4.27 4.37 9.24
C TYR A 463 2.89 3.78 9.55
N TYR A 464 2.06 3.63 8.53
CA TYR A 464 0.69 3.16 8.62
C TYR A 464 0.48 1.84 7.86
N ASP A 465 1.57 1.12 7.57
CA ASP A 465 1.53 -0.25 7.08
C ASP A 465 1.20 -1.20 8.24
N ASP A 466 0.15 -2.00 8.09
CA ASP A 466 -0.25 -2.97 9.11
C ASP A 466 0.84 -4.03 9.33
N GLY A 467 1.64 -4.33 8.30
CA GLY A 467 2.79 -5.23 8.36
C GLY A 467 4.10 -4.59 8.84
N GLN A 468 4.11 -3.31 9.25
CA GLN A 468 5.35 -2.61 9.62
C GLN A 468 6.08 -3.32 10.78
N VAL A 469 5.35 -3.86 11.75
CA VAL A 469 5.92 -4.61 12.88
C VAL A 469 6.78 -5.78 12.41
N SER A 470 6.39 -6.44 11.31
CA SER A 470 7.16 -7.52 10.69
C SER A 470 8.43 -7.01 10.02
N ALA A 471 8.34 -5.91 9.25
CA ALA A 471 9.51 -5.32 8.60
C ALA A 471 10.56 -4.84 9.62
N LEU A 472 10.13 -4.22 10.73
CA LEU A 472 11.01 -3.80 11.81
C LEU A 472 11.59 -5.00 12.59
N HIS A 473 10.81 -6.07 12.78
CA HIS A 473 11.31 -7.30 13.41
C HIS A 473 12.45 -7.91 12.60
N TYR A 474 12.28 -8.10 11.29
CA TYR A 474 13.37 -8.58 10.42
C TYR A 474 14.61 -7.71 10.51
N PHE A 475 14.45 -6.39 10.47
CA PHE A 475 15.56 -5.43 10.55
C PHE A 475 16.29 -5.51 11.89
N ASN A 476 15.55 -5.53 13.00
CA ASN A 476 16.12 -5.59 14.33
C ASN A 476 16.84 -6.92 14.58
N GLU A 477 16.23 -8.05 14.24
CA GLU A 477 16.84 -9.37 14.45
C GLU A 477 18.06 -9.59 13.56
N HIS A 478 18.05 -9.08 12.32
CA HIS A 478 19.20 -9.17 11.44
C HIS A 478 20.42 -8.44 12.02
N TYR A 479 20.26 -7.20 12.51
CA TYR A 479 21.36 -6.48 13.16
C TYR A 479 21.71 -7.03 14.55
N ARG A 480 20.74 -7.61 15.27
CA ARG A 480 20.98 -8.26 16.57
C ARG A 480 21.94 -9.44 16.42
N HIS A 481 21.76 -10.25 15.37
CA HIS A 481 22.55 -11.46 15.12
C HIS A 481 23.74 -11.24 14.17
N LEU A 482 23.72 -10.18 13.36
CA LEU A 482 24.81 -9.77 12.47
C LEU A 482 25.00 -8.24 12.51
N PRO A 483 25.75 -7.68 13.48
CA PRO A 483 25.89 -6.22 13.66
C PRO A 483 26.46 -5.45 12.46
N ASN A 484 27.16 -6.13 11.56
CA ASN A 484 27.71 -5.60 10.32
C ASN A 484 26.90 -5.98 9.06
N ALA A 485 25.66 -6.41 9.22
CA ALA A 485 24.74 -6.70 8.12
C ALA A 485 24.64 -5.50 7.15
N ASP A 486 24.48 -5.79 5.85
CA ASP A 486 24.12 -4.81 4.84
C ASP A 486 22.59 -4.79 4.69
N HIS A 487 21.91 -4.16 5.64
CA HIS A 487 20.46 -4.06 5.67
C HIS A 487 20.03 -2.59 5.72
N THR A 488 19.45 -2.12 4.61
CA THR A 488 18.90 -0.78 4.47
C THR A 488 17.38 -0.78 4.70
N LEU A 489 16.86 0.18 5.47
CA LEU A 489 15.45 0.47 5.69
C LEU A 489 15.07 1.78 4.99
N LEU A 490 13.98 1.76 4.24
CA LEU A 490 13.30 2.93 3.68
C LEU A 490 11.86 2.99 4.19
N ILE A 491 11.50 4.05 4.90
CA ILE A 491 10.20 4.15 5.57
C ILE A 491 9.60 5.56 5.48
N GLY A 492 8.28 5.67 5.30
CA GLY A 492 7.59 6.95 5.21
C GLY A 492 6.10 6.86 5.50
N PRO A 493 5.31 7.94 5.26
CA PRO A 493 3.91 8.05 5.69
C PRO A 493 2.93 7.29 4.78
N TYR A 494 3.19 6.01 4.56
CA TYR A 494 2.40 5.16 3.68
C TYR A 494 1.68 4.06 4.46
N ASP A 495 0.59 3.56 3.88
CA ASP A 495 -0.03 2.29 4.27
C ASP A 495 0.54 1.12 3.47
N HIS A 496 -0.06 -0.07 3.68
CA HIS A 496 0.37 -1.32 3.05
C HIS A 496 0.46 -1.23 1.52
N PHE A 497 -0.46 -0.52 0.88
CA PHE A 497 -0.49 -0.37 -0.59
C PHE A 497 0.38 0.80 -1.06
N GLY A 498 0.32 1.94 -0.36
CA GLY A 498 1.10 3.12 -0.69
C GLY A 498 2.61 2.87 -0.65
N ALA A 499 3.11 2.08 0.29
CA ALA A 499 4.54 1.78 0.41
C ALA A 499 5.09 1.01 -0.80
N GLN A 500 4.24 0.26 -1.51
CA GLN A 500 4.62 -0.55 -2.69
C GLN A 500 4.43 0.19 -4.02
N ALA A 501 3.60 1.23 -4.04
CA ALA A 501 3.15 1.88 -5.25
C ALA A 501 4.27 2.68 -5.94
N SER A 502 4.18 2.78 -7.27
CA SER A 502 5.01 3.67 -8.10
C SER A 502 4.63 5.15 -7.96
N SER A 503 3.41 5.43 -7.49
CA SER A 503 2.93 6.77 -7.13
C SER A 503 2.29 6.69 -5.76
N LYS A 504 2.71 7.55 -4.83
CA LYS A 504 2.14 7.57 -3.48
C LYS A 504 0.80 8.32 -3.50
N PRO A 505 -0.18 7.94 -2.65
CA PRO A 505 -1.43 8.69 -2.58
C PRO A 505 -1.17 10.12 -2.09
N GLY A 506 -1.88 11.11 -2.63
CA GLY A 506 -1.74 12.50 -2.16
C GLY A 506 -2.26 12.71 -0.73
N GLN A 507 -3.17 11.84 -0.28
CA GLN A 507 -3.71 11.83 1.07
C GLN A 507 -3.88 10.39 1.56
N LEU A 508 -3.59 10.16 2.84
CA LEU A 508 -3.80 8.90 3.53
C LEU A 508 -4.63 9.14 4.79
N ARG A 509 -5.85 8.56 4.86
CA ARG A 509 -6.70 8.55 6.06
C ARG A 509 -6.82 9.92 6.76
N GLY A 510 -6.99 10.99 5.98
CA GLY A 510 -7.10 12.37 6.48
C GLY A 510 -5.78 13.16 6.48
N TYR A 511 -4.61 12.52 6.44
CA TYR A 511 -3.30 13.18 6.38
C TYR A 511 -2.85 13.43 4.93
N ALA A 512 -2.49 14.67 4.59
CA ALA A 512 -1.90 14.99 3.29
C ALA A 512 -0.41 14.64 3.30
N LEU A 513 0.05 13.86 2.32
CA LEU A 513 1.46 13.47 2.24
C LEU A 513 2.31 14.65 1.75
N ASP A 514 3.49 14.80 2.34
CA ASP A 514 4.43 15.85 1.95
C ASP A 514 4.97 15.59 0.52
N PRO A 515 5.29 16.63 -0.28
CA PRO A 515 5.85 16.48 -1.61
C PRO A 515 7.11 15.61 -1.68
N SER A 516 8.04 15.73 -0.71
CA SER A 516 9.25 14.90 -0.63
C SER A 516 8.95 13.42 -0.40
N ALA A 517 7.75 13.08 0.09
CA ALA A 517 7.31 11.70 0.27
C ALA A 517 6.91 11.04 -1.06
N GLN A 518 7.00 11.72 -2.21
CA GLN A 518 6.69 11.12 -3.51
C GLN A 518 7.91 10.43 -4.10
N PHE A 519 7.85 9.11 -4.29
CA PHE A 519 8.84 8.34 -5.03
C PHE A 519 8.23 7.05 -5.60
N ASP A 520 8.87 6.48 -6.62
CA ASP A 520 8.52 5.19 -7.19
C ASP A 520 9.32 4.07 -6.51
N THR A 521 8.63 3.19 -5.77
CA THR A 521 9.26 2.08 -5.04
C THR A 521 9.96 1.07 -5.94
N GLN A 522 9.38 0.75 -7.10
CA GLN A 522 10.02 -0.19 -8.02
C GLN A 522 11.25 0.45 -8.68
N ALA A 523 11.17 1.73 -9.05
CA ALA A 523 12.32 2.44 -9.61
C ALA A 523 13.50 2.48 -8.61
N VAL A 524 13.25 2.85 -7.35
CA VAL A 524 14.30 2.84 -6.30
C VAL A 524 14.85 1.43 -6.11
N THR A 525 14.00 0.40 -6.18
CA THR A 525 14.46 -0.99 -6.02
C THR A 525 15.36 -1.43 -7.17
N PHE A 526 15.01 -1.18 -8.43
CA PHE A 526 15.87 -1.56 -9.56
C PHE A 526 17.16 -0.74 -9.61
N GLN A 527 17.14 0.54 -9.20
CA GLN A 527 18.37 1.32 -9.02
C GLN A 527 19.26 0.72 -7.91
N TRP A 528 18.67 0.25 -6.80
CA TRP A 528 19.41 -0.43 -5.74
C TRP A 528 19.96 -1.78 -6.20
N LEU A 529 19.19 -2.57 -6.96
CA LEU A 529 19.70 -3.81 -7.56
C LEU A 529 20.84 -3.53 -8.54
N ASP A 530 20.76 -2.46 -9.33
CA ASP A 530 21.86 -2.06 -10.22
C ASP A 530 23.11 -1.66 -9.42
N HIS A 531 22.95 -1.00 -8.28
CA HIS A 531 24.06 -0.72 -7.36
C HIS A 531 24.71 -2.03 -6.87
N VAL A 532 23.90 -2.96 -6.35
CA VAL A 532 24.38 -4.21 -5.73
C VAL A 532 24.97 -5.19 -6.76
N LEU A 533 24.32 -5.35 -7.92
CA LEU A 533 24.66 -6.40 -8.90
C LEU A 533 25.48 -5.87 -10.08
N LYS A 534 25.43 -4.58 -10.38
CA LYS A 534 26.07 -4.00 -11.57
C LYS A 534 27.08 -2.89 -11.23
N GLY A 535 27.25 -2.56 -9.94
CA GLY A 535 28.19 -1.53 -9.49
C GLY A 535 27.76 -0.10 -9.84
N ALA A 536 26.46 0.13 -10.07
CA ALA A 536 25.93 1.47 -10.30
C ALA A 536 26.01 2.34 -9.04
N ALA A 537 25.76 3.64 -9.18
CA ALA A 537 25.65 4.53 -8.03
C ALA A 537 24.47 4.12 -7.12
N ARG A 538 24.64 4.27 -5.80
CA ARG A 538 23.56 4.02 -4.84
C ARG A 538 22.41 5.02 -5.10
N PRO A 539 21.13 4.60 -5.00
CA PRO A 539 20.00 5.51 -5.17
C PRO A 539 20.11 6.70 -4.21
N PRO A 540 19.87 7.95 -4.64
CA PRO A 540 20.02 9.14 -3.79
C PRO A 540 19.17 9.12 -2.52
N LEU A 541 18.04 8.42 -2.55
CA LEU A 541 17.14 8.28 -1.40
C LEU A 541 17.70 7.36 -0.30
N LEU A 542 18.62 6.47 -0.67
CA LEU A 542 19.23 5.47 0.21
C LEU A 542 20.62 5.96 0.64
N VAL A 543 20.68 7.02 1.43
CA VAL A 543 21.96 7.62 1.84
C VAL A 543 22.64 6.79 2.93
N ASP A 544 21.88 6.25 3.88
CA ASP A 544 22.41 5.50 5.03
C ASP A 544 21.60 4.21 5.26
N ARG A 545 21.77 3.53 6.39
CA ARG A 545 21.08 2.29 6.76
C ARG A 545 19.61 2.51 7.08
N VAL A 546 19.26 3.62 7.73
CA VAL A 546 17.87 3.99 8.03
C VAL A 546 17.56 5.29 7.31
N ASN A 547 16.59 5.23 6.39
CA ASN A 547 16.13 6.38 5.60
C ASN A 547 14.65 6.56 5.88
N TYR A 548 14.28 7.67 6.49
CA TYR A 548 12.93 7.89 7.00
C TYR A 548 12.40 9.25 6.58
N GLN A 549 11.14 9.31 6.13
CA GLN A 549 10.49 10.58 5.82
C GLN A 549 10.05 11.26 7.12
N LEU A 550 10.46 12.51 7.35
CA LEU A 550 10.07 13.25 8.55
C LEU A 550 8.80 14.06 8.27
N MET A 551 7.65 13.51 8.67
CA MET A 551 6.34 14.15 8.47
C MET A 551 6.31 15.54 9.09
N GLY A 552 5.71 16.51 8.40
CA GLY A 552 5.62 17.89 8.85
C GLY A 552 6.88 18.74 8.62
N ALA A 553 8.02 18.12 8.33
CA ALA A 553 9.25 18.83 7.94
C ALA A 553 9.51 18.78 6.43
N ASP A 554 8.76 17.98 5.66
CA ASP A 554 8.91 17.75 4.22
C ASP A 554 10.36 17.41 3.81
N LEU A 555 10.99 16.51 4.54
CA LEU A 555 12.37 16.07 4.28
C LEU A 555 12.58 14.59 4.57
N TRP A 556 13.67 14.05 4.01
CA TRP A 556 14.19 12.74 4.35
C TRP A 556 15.32 12.87 5.37
N GLY A 557 15.23 12.10 6.45
CA GLY A 557 16.31 11.88 7.40
C GLY A 557 17.06 10.59 7.11
N HIS A 558 18.35 10.57 7.45
CA HIS A 558 19.25 9.45 7.20
C HIS A 558 20.10 9.19 8.45
N ALA A 559 20.19 7.92 8.86
CA ALA A 559 20.92 7.54 10.06
C ALA A 559 21.54 6.13 9.95
N PRO A 560 22.64 5.85 10.69
CA PRO A 560 23.31 4.55 10.65
C PRO A 560 22.61 3.45 11.48
N SER A 561 21.62 3.82 12.30
CA SER A 561 20.80 2.89 13.08
C SER A 561 19.48 3.55 13.50
N LEU A 562 18.52 2.74 13.97
CA LEU A 562 17.28 3.24 14.56
C LEU A 562 17.54 4.10 15.81
N ASP A 563 18.51 3.71 16.65
CA ASP A 563 18.91 4.50 17.84
C ASP A 563 19.49 5.87 17.45
N ALA A 564 20.30 5.94 16.39
CA ALA A 564 20.83 7.19 15.87
C ALA A 564 19.74 8.05 15.22
N ALA A 565 18.76 7.42 14.57
CA ALA A 565 17.58 8.10 14.04
C ALA A 565 16.73 8.71 15.18
N ALA A 566 16.57 8.00 16.30
CA ALA A 566 15.90 8.50 17.50
C ALA A 566 16.66 9.66 18.16
N GLY A 567 17.99 9.56 18.25
CA GLY A 567 18.87 10.57 18.87
C GLY A 567 18.70 10.72 20.39
N GLY A 568 17.84 9.92 21.01
CA GLY A 568 17.58 9.92 22.44
C GLY A 568 16.17 9.40 22.76
N TYR A 569 15.96 9.00 24.02
CA TYR A 569 14.66 8.58 24.51
C TYR A 569 14.28 9.37 25.76
N ALA A 570 13.10 9.98 25.76
CA ALA A 570 12.51 10.52 26.96
C ALA A 570 11.67 9.45 27.65
N THR A 571 11.91 9.26 28.94
CA THR A 571 11.09 8.38 29.80
C THR A 571 10.01 9.22 30.46
N LEU A 572 8.76 8.89 30.20
CA LEU A 572 7.58 9.59 30.67
C LEU A 572 6.70 8.64 31.49
N HIS A 573 6.47 8.99 32.76
CA HIS A 573 5.65 8.21 33.68
C HIS A 573 4.17 8.56 33.55
N LEU A 574 3.32 7.53 33.62
CA LEU A 574 1.86 7.63 33.59
C LEU A 574 1.36 8.10 34.96
N SER A 575 1.26 9.43 35.14
CA SER A 575 1.02 10.06 36.43
C SER A 575 -0.44 10.45 36.65
N PRO A 576 -1.12 9.89 37.67
CA PRO A 576 -2.46 10.34 38.02
C PRO A 576 -2.49 11.81 38.47
N GLY A 577 -3.61 12.49 38.20
CA GLY A 577 -3.83 13.92 38.45
C GLY A 577 -4.16 14.63 37.14
N SER A 578 -5.22 15.44 37.14
CA SER A 578 -5.75 16.01 35.89
C SER A 578 -5.48 17.51 35.74
N ASP A 579 -5.41 17.93 34.47
CA ASP A 579 -5.56 19.33 34.03
C ASP A 579 -7.02 19.67 33.66
N GLY A 580 -7.96 18.76 33.95
CA GLY A 580 -9.37 18.84 33.59
C GLY A 580 -9.81 17.80 32.56
N ARG A 581 -8.95 17.44 31.59
CA ARG A 581 -9.28 16.48 30.51
C ARG A 581 -8.32 15.29 30.42
N TYR A 582 -7.06 15.47 30.78
CA TYR A 582 -6.02 14.43 30.69
C TYR A 582 -5.36 14.19 32.04
N HIS A 583 -4.86 12.98 32.25
CA HIS A 583 -3.80 12.73 33.23
C HIS A 583 -2.46 13.29 32.74
N ARG A 584 -1.39 13.17 33.53
CA ARG A 584 -0.09 13.79 33.22
C ARG A 584 0.94 12.76 32.79
N LEU A 585 1.75 13.10 31.79
CA LEU A 585 3.02 12.46 31.50
C LEU A 585 4.13 13.27 32.19
N THR A 586 4.86 12.66 33.11
CA THR A 586 5.92 13.34 33.88
C THR A 586 7.28 12.69 33.67
N THR A 587 8.35 13.47 33.67
CA THR A 587 9.73 12.96 33.53
C THR A 587 10.27 12.28 34.78
N SER A 588 9.54 12.34 35.89
CA SER A 588 9.84 11.64 37.14
C SER A 588 8.63 10.83 37.58
N ALA A 589 8.89 9.66 38.16
CA ALA A 589 7.85 8.85 38.76
C ALA A 589 7.10 9.66 39.83
N PRO A 590 5.76 9.65 39.84
CA PRO A 590 5.00 10.24 40.93
C PRO A 590 5.25 9.40 42.20
N GLY A 591 5.10 10.02 43.38
CA GLY A 591 5.28 9.33 44.66
C GLY A 591 4.51 8.01 44.76
N PRO A 592 4.96 7.08 45.62
CA PRO A 592 4.56 5.68 45.58
C PRO A 592 3.06 5.45 45.85
N GLY A 593 2.51 4.41 45.22
CA GLY A 593 1.20 3.84 45.57
C GLY A 593 -0.01 4.47 44.89
N ARG A 594 0.16 5.24 43.81
CA ARG A 594 -0.96 5.80 43.04
C ARG A 594 -1.28 4.88 41.85
N PHE A 595 -2.57 4.73 41.56
CA PHE A 595 -3.06 3.99 40.41
C PHE A 595 -4.39 4.56 39.92
N LEU A 596 -4.76 4.21 38.70
CA LEU A 596 -6.07 4.48 38.11
C LEU A 596 -6.75 3.14 37.83
N THR A 597 -8.04 3.05 38.10
CA THR A 597 -8.81 1.82 37.89
C THR A 597 -9.70 1.95 36.67
N GLN A 598 -9.73 0.92 35.84
CA GLN A 598 -10.68 0.77 34.74
C GLN A 598 -11.45 -0.55 34.94
N ALA A 599 -12.74 -0.54 34.57
CA ALA A 599 -13.58 -1.72 34.56
C ALA A 599 -14.08 -2.00 33.15
N VAL A 600 -14.02 -3.27 32.72
CA VAL A 600 -14.44 -3.71 31.39
C VAL A 600 -15.29 -4.97 31.51
N ASP A 601 -16.53 -4.90 31.05
CA ASP A 601 -17.39 -6.06 30.93
C ASP A 601 -17.13 -6.75 29.58
N PHE A 602 -16.53 -7.93 29.63
CA PHE A 602 -16.36 -8.81 28.46
C PHE A 602 -17.62 -9.63 28.18
N GLY A 603 -18.59 -9.73 29.09
CA GLY A 603 -19.91 -10.28 28.76
C GLY A 603 -20.70 -9.35 27.84
N ASP A 604 -20.45 -8.04 27.93
CA ASP A 604 -21.07 -7.03 27.09
C ASP A 604 -20.51 -7.03 25.65
N ARG A 605 -21.41 -7.31 24.70
CA ARG A 605 -21.15 -7.34 23.24
C ARG A 605 -21.87 -6.21 22.49
N ALA A 606 -22.43 -5.24 23.19
CA ALA A 606 -23.05 -4.05 22.60
C ALA A 606 -22.10 -2.84 22.55
N SER A 607 -21.01 -2.85 23.32
CA SER A 607 -19.98 -1.81 23.31
C SER A 607 -18.64 -2.32 22.79
N GLU A 608 -17.88 -1.47 22.10
CA GLU A 608 -16.52 -1.75 21.63
C GLU A 608 -15.50 -0.75 22.21
N ARG A 609 -14.22 -1.14 22.13
CA ARG A 609 -13.04 -0.38 22.55
C ARG A 609 -11.97 -0.52 21.46
N ASP A 610 -12.22 0.16 20.35
CA ASP A 610 -11.52 0.04 19.07
C ASP A 610 -10.72 1.31 18.69
N GLY A 611 -10.63 2.29 19.60
CA GLY A 611 -10.07 3.62 19.37
C GLY A 611 -8.56 3.67 19.06
N TYR A 612 -7.92 2.52 18.85
CA TYR A 612 -6.49 2.41 18.62
C TYR A 612 -6.10 2.49 17.13
N TYR A 613 -6.98 2.12 16.18
CA TYR A 613 -6.58 2.01 14.78
C TYR A 613 -6.59 3.40 14.08
N PRO A 614 -5.58 3.76 13.26
CA PRO A 614 -5.41 5.11 12.73
C PRO A 614 -6.32 5.42 11.54
N VAL A 615 -7.64 5.30 11.72
CA VAL A 615 -8.67 5.71 10.76
C VAL A 615 -9.65 6.67 11.44
N PRO A 616 -9.55 8.00 11.22
CA PRO A 616 -8.49 8.68 10.48
C PRO A 616 -7.18 8.82 11.28
N ILE A 617 -6.08 9.12 10.57
CA ILE A 617 -4.78 9.50 11.14
C ILE A 617 -4.87 10.87 11.82
N LEU A 618 -5.51 11.84 11.15
CA LEU A 618 -5.69 13.20 11.64
C LEU A 618 -7.15 13.44 12.00
N ARG A 619 -7.38 13.87 13.25
CA ARG A 619 -8.72 14.09 13.84
C ARG A 619 -8.89 15.55 14.22
N ASN A 620 -10.13 16.04 14.17
CA ASN A 620 -10.47 17.41 14.60
C ASN A 620 -10.30 17.62 16.11
N ALA A 621 -10.43 16.55 16.90
CA ALA A 621 -10.19 16.52 18.33
C ALA A 621 -9.79 15.10 18.76
N LEU A 622 -9.02 14.98 19.85
CA LEU A 622 -8.78 13.71 20.50
C LEU A 622 -9.95 13.37 21.42
N GLU A 623 -10.63 12.28 21.12
CA GLU A 623 -11.66 11.69 21.99
C GLU A 623 -11.15 10.31 22.43
N PRO A 624 -10.55 10.19 23.63
CA PRO A 624 -9.91 8.94 24.08
C PRO A 624 -10.91 7.83 24.40
N GLY A 625 -12.22 8.10 24.28
CA GLY A 625 -13.29 7.16 24.59
C GLY A 625 -13.18 6.66 26.02
N SER A 626 -13.06 5.35 26.17
CA SER A 626 -12.94 4.67 27.45
C SER A 626 -11.51 4.54 27.98
N GLY A 627 -10.51 4.89 27.18
CA GLY A 627 -9.09 4.78 27.53
C GLY A 627 -8.62 5.86 28.49
N LEU A 628 -7.55 5.58 29.22
CA LEU A 628 -6.91 6.54 30.11
C LEU A 628 -5.88 7.35 29.32
N ALA A 629 -6.15 8.64 29.15
CA ALA A 629 -5.30 9.55 28.38
C ALA A 629 -4.37 10.38 29.29
N PHE A 630 -3.09 10.43 28.94
CA PHE A 630 -2.03 11.13 29.67
C PHE A 630 -1.32 12.10 28.72
N ALA A 631 -1.23 13.37 29.10
CA ALA A 631 -0.64 14.42 28.28
C ALA A 631 0.68 14.93 28.87
N SER A 632 1.67 15.20 28.01
CA SER A 632 2.89 15.91 28.40
C SER A 632 2.61 17.40 28.65
N GLU A 633 3.63 18.10 29.16
CA GLU A 633 3.67 19.56 29.02
C GLU A 633 3.68 19.96 27.55
N VAL A 634 3.24 21.19 27.29
CA VAL A 634 3.29 21.80 25.96
C VAL A 634 4.74 22.05 25.58
N PHE A 635 5.12 21.62 24.38
CA PHE A 635 6.47 21.86 23.86
C PHE A 635 6.67 23.35 23.56
N THR A 636 7.76 23.91 24.09
CA THR A 636 8.14 25.31 23.89
C THR A 636 8.93 25.53 22.60
N GLY A 637 9.44 24.46 22.00
CA GLY A 637 10.15 24.44 20.72
C GLY A 637 9.72 23.22 19.89
N PRO A 638 10.15 23.13 18.62
CA PRO A 638 9.85 21.98 17.79
C PRO A 638 10.52 20.72 18.35
N VAL A 639 9.89 19.56 18.16
CA VAL A 639 10.37 18.26 18.63
C VAL A 639 10.21 17.23 17.52
N ASP A 640 11.28 16.52 17.21
CA ASP A 640 11.25 15.39 16.29
C ASP A 640 11.01 14.10 17.08
N VAL A 641 10.00 13.31 16.68
CA VAL A 641 9.76 11.94 17.15
C VAL A 641 10.08 10.99 16.01
N VAL A 642 11.13 10.17 16.19
CA VAL A 642 11.65 9.27 15.14
C VAL A 642 12.00 7.91 15.75
N GLY A 643 11.15 6.92 15.58
CA GLY A 643 11.37 5.57 16.11
C GLY A 643 10.09 4.93 16.66
N SER A 644 10.25 3.78 17.30
CA SER A 644 9.18 3.04 17.98
C SER A 644 9.01 3.48 19.44
N LEU A 645 7.77 3.48 19.93
CA LEU A 645 7.51 3.62 21.37
C LEU A 645 7.77 2.30 22.10
N SER A 646 8.20 2.38 23.35
CA SER A 646 8.35 1.20 24.22
C SER A 646 8.06 1.59 25.66
N GLY A 647 8.04 0.63 26.58
CA GLY A 647 7.86 0.94 27.99
C GLY A 647 7.44 -0.26 28.82
N GLU A 648 6.99 0.05 30.03
CA GLU A 648 6.53 -0.93 31.01
C GLU A 648 5.24 -0.43 31.64
N LEU A 649 4.23 -1.29 31.65
CA LEU A 649 2.95 -1.06 32.33
C LEU A 649 2.89 -1.95 33.57
N LYS A 650 2.94 -1.34 34.75
CA LYS A 650 2.73 -2.06 36.00
C LYS A 650 1.23 -2.10 36.29
N VAL A 651 0.63 -3.28 36.22
CA VAL A 651 -0.82 -3.48 36.32
C VAL A 651 -1.17 -4.50 37.39
N ARG A 652 -2.41 -4.45 37.88
CA ARG A 652 -3.02 -5.49 38.71
C ARG A 652 -4.43 -5.75 38.19
N ILE A 653 -4.75 -7.01 37.93
CA ILE A 653 -6.06 -7.42 37.40
C ILE A 653 -6.74 -8.47 38.28
N ASN A 654 -8.07 -8.59 38.21
CA ASN A 654 -8.83 -9.68 38.85
C ASN A 654 -8.99 -10.95 37.97
N LYS A 655 -8.38 -10.96 36.79
CA LYS A 655 -8.43 -12.05 35.81
C LYS A 655 -7.02 -12.64 35.60
N ARG A 656 -6.91 -13.71 34.79
CA ARG A 656 -5.63 -14.38 34.51
C ARG A 656 -4.92 -13.86 33.27
N ASP A 657 -5.60 -13.07 32.46
CA ASP A 657 -5.06 -12.52 31.22
C ASP A 657 -5.87 -11.29 30.76
N VAL A 658 -5.28 -10.48 29.89
CA VAL A 658 -5.92 -9.31 29.27
C VAL A 658 -5.14 -8.91 28.02
N ASP A 659 -5.84 -8.47 26.96
CA ASP A 659 -5.23 -7.83 25.80
C ASP A 659 -5.32 -6.30 25.99
N PHE A 660 -4.25 -5.57 25.69
CA PHE A 660 -4.15 -4.14 25.98
C PHE A 660 -3.57 -3.35 24.80
N THR A 661 -3.83 -2.04 24.80
CA THR A 661 -3.35 -1.11 23.79
C THR A 661 -2.60 0.06 24.41
N VAL A 662 -1.63 0.59 23.66
CA VAL A 662 -0.94 1.84 23.93
C VAL A 662 -0.92 2.66 22.65
N VAL A 663 -1.50 3.86 22.66
CA VAL A 663 -1.64 4.70 21.46
C VAL A 663 -0.97 6.04 21.70
N LEU A 664 -0.15 6.47 20.75
CA LEU A 664 0.59 7.73 20.81
C LEU A 664 -0.01 8.74 19.84
N TYR A 665 -0.31 9.94 20.35
CA TYR A 665 -0.80 11.08 19.59
C TYR A 665 0.09 12.31 19.75
N GLU A 666 0.18 13.11 18.69
CA GLU A 666 0.45 14.53 18.77
C GLU A 666 -0.90 15.25 18.95
N LEU A 667 -1.03 16.03 20.03
CA LEU A 667 -2.13 16.99 20.19
C LEU A 667 -1.61 18.38 19.84
N MET A 668 -2.10 18.92 18.74
CA MET A 668 -1.66 20.19 18.16
C MET A 668 -2.26 21.39 18.91
N SER A 669 -1.65 22.56 18.74
CA SER A 669 -2.10 23.81 19.36
C SER A 669 -3.51 24.26 18.94
N ASP A 670 -3.96 23.83 17.76
CA ASP A 670 -5.30 24.11 17.23
C ASP A 670 -6.37 23.11 17.71
N GLY A 671 -5.99 22.13 18.54
CA GLY A 671 -6.87 21.10 19.09
C GLY A 671 -6.99 19.83 18.24
N ARG A 672 -6.44 19.81 17.02
CA ARG A 672 -6.39 18.59 16.21
C ARG A 672 -5.44 17.57 16.82
N ALA A 673 -5.71 16.30 16.56
CA ALA A 673 -4.89 15.19 17.05
C ALA A 673 -4.43 14.31 15.89
N MET A 674 -3.13 14.07 15.80
CA MET A 674 -2.53 13.14 14.84
C MET A 674 -2.08 11.88 15.56
N GLN A 675 -2.56 10.73 15.11
CA GLN A 675 -2.10 9.45 15.62
C GLN A 675 -0.73 9.13 15.02
N LEU A 676 0.25 8.95 15.91
CA LEU A 676 1.65 8.77 15.53
C LEU A 676 2.02 7.29 15.46
N SER A 677 1.62 6.50 16.47
CA SER A 677 1.94 5.08 16.58
C SER A 677 0.99 4.38 17.56
N TYR A 678 1.01 3.05 17.56
CA TYR A 678 0.27 2.23 18.51
C TYR A 678 0.96 0.88 18.78
N TYR A 679 0.53 0.23 19.86
CA TYR A 679 0.84 -1.13 20.26
C TYR A 679 -0.47 -1.84 20.62
N VAL A 680 -0.61 -3.09 20.18
CA VAL A 680 -1.61 -4.06 20.63
C VAL A 680 -0.84 -5.28 21.12
N GLY A 681 -1.24 -5.89 22.23
CA GLY A 681 -0.62 -7.12 22.69
C GLY A 681 -1.33 -7.82 23.84
N ARG A 682 -0.98 -9.10 24.02
CA ARG A 682 -1.49 -9.97 25.07
C ARG A 682 -0.60 -9.95 26.31
N ALA A 683 -1.16 -9.68 27.48
CA ALA A 683 -0.41 -9.57 28.73
C ALA A 683 0.36 -10.85 29.06
N SER A 684 -0.26 -12.03 28.89
CA SER A 684 0.41 -13.31 29.16
C SER A 684 1.59 -13.64 28.22
N HIS A 685 1.79 -12.87 27.15
CA HIS A 685 2.92 -12.99 26.22
C HIS A 685 3.80 -11.74 26.16
N ALA A 686 3.59 -10.78 27.07
CA ALA A 686 4.33 -9.52 27.06
C ALA A 686 5.85 -9.73 27.20
N HIS A 687 6.27 -10.67 28.05
CA HIS A 687 7.69 -11.01 28.26
C HIS A 687 8.26 -11.98 27.22
N ASP A 688 7.44 -12.91 26.74
CA ASP A 688 7.86 -13.96 25.83
C ASP A 688 6.71 -14.35 24.87
N MET A 689 6.94 -14.21 23.57
CA MET A 689 5.96 -14.57 22.55
C MET A 689 5.84 -16.08 22.33
N THR A 690 6.88 -16.81 22.74
CA THR A 690 7.05 -18.25 22.55
C THR A 690 6.55 -19.05 23.74
N ALA A 691 6.35 -18.40 24.89
CA ALA A 691 5.88 -19.02 26.12
C ALA A 691 4.79 -18.17 26.77
N ARG A 692 3.66 -18.81 27.10
CA ARG A 692 2.54 -18.12 27.78
C ARG A 692 2.73 -18.14 29.29
N HIS A 693 2.69 -16.96 29.91
CA HIS A 693 2.78 -16.76 31.35
C HIS A 693 1.52 -16.06 31.87
N LEU A 694 0.58 -16.85 32.41
CA LEU A 694 -0.65 -16.29 32.97
C LEU A 694 -0.37 -15.37 34.16
N LEU A 695 -1.19 -14.32 34.30
CA LEU A 695 -1.14 -13.37 35.40
C LEU A 695 -1.77 -13.99 36.65
N GLU A 696 -1.23 -13.67 37.82
CA GLU A 696 -1.83 -14.00 39.11
C GLU A 696 -2.87 -12.95 39.50
N PRO A 697 -4.17 -13.30 39.61
CA PRO A 697 -5.20 -12.34 39.95
C PRO A 697 -4.93 -11.65 41.29
N GLY A 698 -4.99 -10.31 41.31
CA GLY A 698 -4.78 -9.49 42.50
C GLY A 698 -3.32 -9.10 42.78
N GLU A 699 -2.36 -9.63 42.02
CA GLU A 699 -0.95 -9.27 42.15
C GLU A 699 -0.52 -8.17 41.17
N TRP A 700 0.51 -7.42 41.53
CA TRP A 700 1.13 -6.44 40.63
C TRP A 700 2.10 -7.14 39.69
N VAL A 701 1.93 -6.95 38.39
CA VAL A 701 2.80 -7.45 37.33
C VAL A 701 3.29 -6.31 36.46
N VAL A 702 4.52 -6.41 35.94
CA VAL A 702 5.09 -5.47 34.99
C VAL A 702 4.97 -6.05 33.59
N LEU A 703 4.27 -5.37 32.69
CA LEU A 703 4.09 -5.79 31.31
C LEU A 703 4.97 -4.93 30.40
N PRO A 704 6.07 -5.46 29.85
CA PRO A 704 6.86 -4.73 28.87
C PRO A 704 6.14 -4.66 27.53
N PHE A 705 6.39 -3.59 26.78
CA PHE A 705 6.01 -3.50 25.37
C PHE A 705 7.14 -2.83 24.58
N GLU A 706 7.59 -3.48 23.50
CA GLU A 706 8.77 -3.04 22.72
C GLU A 706 8.62 -3.24 21.21
N ARG A 707 7.73 -4.15 20.76
CA ARG A 707 7.40 -4.38 19.35
C ARG A 707 6.26 -3.47 18.88
N SER A 708 6.41 -2.17 19.08
CA SER A 708 5.47 -1.18 18.56
C SER A 708 5.84 -0.76 17.14
N ARG A 709 4.94 -0.01 16.52
CA ARG A 709 5.21 0.68 15.25
C ARG A 709 6.14 1.88 15.43
N MET A 710 6.96 2.14 14.40
CA MET A 710 7.78 3.33 14.24
C MET A 710 7.00 4.44 13.52
N THR A 711 7.32 5.68 13.88
CA THR A 711 6.88 6.89 13.18
C THR A 711 8.03 7.87 12.99
N GLY A 712 7.85 8.84 12.09
CA GLY A 712 8.76 9.97 11.90
C GLY A 712 7.95 11.25 11.75
N ARG A 713 7.96 12.10 12.76
CA ARG A 713 7.15 13.34 12.83
C ARG A 713 7.90 14.48 13.49
N ARG A 714 7.94 15.65 12.84
CA ARG A 714 8.25 16.92 13.50
C ARG A 714 6.96 17.53 14.05
N MET A 715 6.93 17.73 15.35
CA MET A 715 5.83 18.40 16.05
C MET A 715 6.22 19.86 16.29
N GLU A 716 5.28 20.77 16.05
CA GLU A 716 5.50 22.21 16.17
C GLU A 716 5.39 22.69 17.64
N PRO A 717 6.03 23.82 18.00
CA PRO A 717 5.81 24.47 19.28
C PRO A 717 4.32 24.69 19.57
N GLY A 718 3.90 24.50 20.81
CA GLY A 718 2.49 24.54 21.19
C GLY A 718 1.79 23.17 21.14
N SER A 719 2.40 22.17 20.49
CA SER A 719 1.92 20.79 20.55
C SER A 719 2.30 20.10 21.87
N ARG A 720 1.65 18.99 22.17
CA ARG A 720 2.03 18.09 23.28
C ARG A 720 1.80 16.63 22.88
N LEU A 721 2.52 15.72 23.53
CA LEU A 721 2.25 14.29 23.38
C LEU A 721 1.06 13.89 24.24
N VAL A 722 0.24 12.99 23.70
CA VAL A 722 -0.78 12.28 24.47
C VAL A 722 -0.62 10.80 24.26
N VAL A 723 -0.59 10.04 25.36
CA VAL A 723 -0.63 8.58 25.35
C VAL A 723 -1.97 8.12 25.91
N VAL A 724 -2.64 7.23 25.20
CA VAL A 724 -3.84 6.54 25.66
C VAL A 724 -3.49 5.08 25.94
N VAL A 725 -3.83 4.59 27.13
CA VAL A 725 -3.81 3.16 27.47
C VAL A 725 -5.23 2.66 27.65
N ASP A 726 -5.57 1.51 27.07
CA ASP A 726 -6.89 0.90 27.18
C ASP A 726 -6.79 -0.64 27.13
N VAL A 727 -7.85 -1.31 27.55
CA VAL A 727 -8.09 -2.73 27.32
C VAL A 727 -8.69 -2.92 25.93
N LEU A 728 -8.15 -3.87 25.17
CA LEU A 728 -8.66 -4.21 23.84
C LEU A 728 -9.96 -5.01 23.96
N LYS A 729 -11.01 -4.56 23.28
CA LYS A 729 -12.30 -5.28 23.16
C LYS A 729 -13.06 -4.79 21.93
N ASP A 730 -12.88 -5.42 20.78
CA ASP A 730 -13.51 -5.01 19.51
C ASP A 730 -13.84 -6.18 18.58
N ALA A 731 -14.49 -5.90 17.46
CA ALA A 731 -14.84 -6.89 16.44
C ALA A 731 -13.68 -7.29 15.50
N MET A 732 -12.59 -6.53 15.49
CA MET A 732 -11.44 -6.72 14.59
C MET A 732 -10.38 -7.66 15.16
N HIS A 733 -10.45 -8.00 16.45
CA HIS A 733 -9.52 -8.90 17.13
C HIS A 733 -10.28 -10.01 17.82
N GLN A 734 -9.59 -11.13 17.99
CA GLN A 734 -9.99 -12.10 19.01
C GLN A 734 -10.10 -11.41 20.37
N VAL A 735 -11.19 -11.66 21.11
CA VAL A 735 -11.42 -11.04 22.42
C VAL A 735 -10.94 -11.95 23.56
N ASN A 736 -10.05 -11.42 24.39
CA ASN A 736 -9.56 -12.07 25.61
C ASN A 736 -10.54 -11.85 26.78
N HIS A 737 -11.19 -12.93 27.22
CA HIS A 737 -12.16 -12.90 28.33
C HIS A 737 -11.47 -13.09 29.70
N GLY A 738 -10.17 -13.35 29.69
CA GLY A 738 -9.29 -13.39 30.87
C GLY A 738 -9.41 -14.67 31.70
N THR A 739 -9.91 -15.77 31.12
CA THR A 739 -10.10 -17.06 31.82
C THR A 739 -8.76 -17.77 32.07
N GLY A 740 -7.78 -17.52 31.19
CA GLY A 740 -6.50 -18.21 31.14
C GLY A 740 -6.49 -19.44 30.22
N GLY A 741 -7.62 -19.79 29.59
CA GLY A 741 -7.71 -20.78 28.51
C GLY A 741 -7.17 -20.25 27.18
N ASP A 742 -7.21 -21.06 26.12
CA ASP A 742 -6.96 -20.58 24.76
C ASP A 742 -8.06 -19.58 24.40
N VAL A 743 -7.66 -18.35 24.09
CA VAL A 743 -8.59 -17.25 23.80
C VAL A 743 -9.45 -17.55 22.57
N SER A 744 -9.02 -18.44 21.69
CA SER A 744 -9.78 -18.88 20.51
C SER A 744 -11.04 -19.65 20.87
N ASP A 745 -11.03 -20.28 22.04
CA ASP A 745 -12.10 -21.12 22.56
C ASP A 745 -12.97 -20.38 23.59
N GLU A 746 -12.54 -19.20 24.06
CA GLU A 746 -13.30 -18.39 25.03
C GLU A 746 -14.49 -17.68 24.38
N SER A 747 -15.60 -17.62 25.11
CA SER A 747 -16.83 -16.94 24.72
C SER A 747 -17.26 -15.88 25.74
N ALA A 748 -18.24 -15.04 25.37
CA ALA A 748 -18.82 -14.06 26.28
C ALA A 748 -19.47 -14.72 27.52
N ALA A 749 -19.88 -15.98 27.43
CA ALA A 749 -20.40 -16.73 28.57
C ALA A 749 -19.32 -17.08 29.61
N ASP A 750 -18.05 -17.14 29.19
CA ASP A 750 -16.91 -17.42 30.06
C ASP A 750 -16.39 -16.15 30.77
N ALA A 751 -16.87 -14.97 30.38
CA ALA A 751 -16.40 -13.68 30.88
C ALA A 751 -16.53 -13.53 32.41
N GLY A 752 -17.56 -14.11 33.03
CA GLY A 752 -17.78 -14.01 34.47
C GLY A 752 -17.93 -12.56 34.96
N GLU A 753 -17.26 -12.21 36.07
CA GLU A 753 -17.26 -10.83 36.56
C GLU A 753 -16.50 -9.88 35.62
N PRO A 754 -16.88 -8.59 35.53
CA PRO A 754 -16.12 -7.60 34.77
C PRO A 754 -14.64 -7.58 35.16
N LEU A 755 -13.76 -7.39 34.17
CA LEU A 755 -12.35 -7.11 34.42
C LEU A 755 -12.26 -5.81 35.23
N ARG A 756 -11.50 -5.84 36.31
CA ARG A 756 -10.97 -4.66 36.99
C ARG A 756 -9.47 -4.66 36.80
N ILE A 757 -8.95 -3.59 36.19
CA ILE A 757 -7.52 -3.36 35.98
C ILE A 757 -7.10 -2.07 36.68
N ASP A 758 -6.09 -2.17 37.53
CA ASP A 758 -5.42 -1.03 38.14
C ASP A 758 -4.12 -0.75 37.38
N TRP A 759 -3.97 0.48 36.87
CA TRP A 759 -2.80 0.98 36.17
C TRP A 759 -1.93 1.76 37.14
N HIS A 760 -0.79 1.20 37.55
CA HIS A 760 0.08 1.81 38.56
C HIS A 760 0.88 2.98 37.96
N SER A 761 1.16 3.96 38.80
CA SER A 761 1.94 5.13 38.42
C SER A 761 3.46 4.89 38.28
N ASP A 762 3.92 3.67 38.53
CA ASP A 762 5.31 3.25 38.24
C ASP A 762 5.46 2.96 36.74
N SER A 763 4.35 2.82 36.02
CA SER A 763 4.35 2.61 34.58
C SER A 763 4.97 3.79 33.85
N PHE A 764 5.75 3.49 32.82
CA PHE A 764 6.43 4.50 32.02
C PHE A 764 6.46 4.11 30.54
N ILE A 765 6.65 5.13 29.72
CA ILE A 765 6.76 5.03 28.27
C ILE A 765 8.04 5.75 27.84
N ARG A 766 8.80 5.11 26.96
CA ARG A 766 9.99 5.65 26.32
C ARG A 766 9.61 6.09 24.92
N ILE A 767 9.78 7.39 24.66
CA ILE A 767 9.47 8.00 23.37
C ILE A 767 10.79 8.47 22.72
N PRO A 768 11.06 8.09 21.46
CA PRO A 768 12.27 8.48 20.75
C PRO A 768 12.14 9.93 20.27
N MET A 769 12.49 10.88 21.13
CA MET A 769 12.32 12.30 20.88
C MET A 769 13.61 13.08 21.02
N ARG A 770 13.77 14.09 20.18
CA ARG A 770 14.92 15.01 20.20
C ARG A 770 14.53 16.40 19.71
N SER A 771 15.34 17.39 20.05
CA SER A 771 15.28 18.68 19.35
C SER A 771 15.73 18.51 17.90
N PRO A 772 15.14 19.25 16.94
CA PRO A 772 15.57 19.23 15.54
C PRO A 772 17.07 19.49 15.39
N VAL A 773 17.70 18.74 14.51
CA VAL A 773 19.06 19.02 14.05
C VAL A 773 18.96 20.06 12.93
N HIS A 774 19.69 21.18 13.06
CA HIS A 774 19.72 22.26 12.08
C HIS A 774 20.52 21.89 10.83
#